data_AF-A0AAN7HV95-F1
#
_entry.id   AF-A0AAN7HV95-F1
#
_cell.length_a   1.000
_cell.length_b   1.000
_cell.length_c   1.000
_cell.angle_alpha   90.00
_cell.angle_beta   90.00
_cell.angle_gamma   90.00
#
_symmetry.space_group_name_H-M   'P 1'
#
loop_
_entity.id
_entity.type
_entity.pdbx_description
1 polymer ?
#
loop_
_entity_poly.entity_id
_entity_poly.type
_entity_poly.pdbx_seq_one_letter_code
_entity_poly.pdbx_strand_id
1 'polypeptide(L)'
;MALKPPLSEEPIQHAVIDVFSLNDGKLSVEQQIEVYVNDLFNVQDNKAISLQEVLEGLCYVMDYRIKDGNQPHLDQSLMKRLSEGLLLNMGHTEGHLLKKKTTEAADMAFYLYGDFLQQVHEFRRVTSEMDVSDLRRQLKIHYRCQPTSSTQQQKRGALAMVMLFARFFPNQFADWRDLVKESEQGDMERLLNSSLAQEVKTSDEKTAMPSLNNPLADVILPPPQALYFDRSVDKLLGMFSQTDKDNGLPSDLVPALREQYGTNQLPKPARPNALKMLWEQLTDFMVLILIAAAIVEAAEKEFNSMIVLLIVVVLNTIIGFSQEWKASKTLNALVNLEVPQAAVVRDGQQQMIGSEELVPGDLVVLEEGDAVPADIRLIEVAQLGVIEGILTGESVPVQKNVQAIKAKTRKIPLGDCKGNAFMGTTVTRGRAKGVVVRTGPNTEIGKISAAIQSGSKHKVKTPIQRKLSKLGIYLVALAIFLCALVVVIGVIWKRDARDMVNIGLSLAVSVIPEGLVAVTTVTMAIGVRRMAASKCIVRTLPAVESLGSVTVICSDKTGTLTEGKMGTSELWTTDNSLYRFTDSTSMDPGHGEIICEPQGLRRRMIHIRHTAPTSPPPTVPKGNDEERNLNAEHPPQQQTINYADMRPKPVDTAKPDAYTKQLYHALLISSLCNNSSIRRDEDTGEIKSIGDPTEVALTVAAQKAGLGRTYWNDLGYKKVFERAFDSERKLMSSVFTQPGADAELIMTCKGAPEELLKKCSHFMHSNDATAAASQMTDDFASQVYDENVRMASQGLRVLGLAYKTIPRDSVSDADAISEEQDQDEPSSSKATSPHLAEEQLIFAGLVGLIDPPKKGVKEAVATCQQAGIHCIMITGDHIETATAIASQLGIFQNDTPGMSRAILGRELDLLSDDAIIELNPFPSVFARVSPDNKLSIVRALQQRGELAAMTGDGVNDAPAIKRADVGVAMGQAGTEITKQAADIVLVDDNFTSIVKAVEEGRHVFDNILKFIVYLLSCNGAEIFLMLICTIANIEVPLSVMMILWANIIADIPPAMALGVEPNEKDLMQRHPRNPKMGVITNLTWLIIFINSMLIAALAIAAYTISLYVLKFELQVARSMTFTTLTTMQLVHSFNARSVHQSVFKTGITSNRWMIGAFIVSFAFMILGIYAPGISTWLELTHVGWESWVMTMVSVIVLVSFVEIEKLLIRRKMPDKI
;
A
#
# COMPACT_ATOMS: atom_id res chain seq x y z
N MET A 1 35.51 -6.28 47.38
CA MET A 1 35.25 -4.83 47.31
C MET A 1 33.74 -4.69 47.13
N ALA A 2 33.04 -4.37 48.23
CA ALA A 2 31.57 -4.29 48.25
C ALA A 2 31.12 -2.99 47.58
N LEU A 3 30.30 -3.09 46.53
CA LEU A 3 29.63 -1.96 45.91
C LEU A 3 28.22 -1.86 46.51
N LYS A 4 27.95 -0.72 47.14
CA LYS A 4 26.64 -0.33 47.69
C LYS A 4 25.55 -0.34 46.60
N PRO A 5 24.30 -0.68 46.93
CA PRO A 5 23.16 -0.48 46.04
C PRO A 5 22.85 1.02 45.87
N PRO A 6 22.21 1.42 44.76
CA PRO A 6 21.81 2.81 44.52
C PRO A 6 20.73 3.24 45.52
N LEU A 7 20.83 4.50 45.94
CA LEU A 7 19.92 5.16 46.86
C LEU A 7 18.53 5.37 46.22
N SER A 8 17.51 4.95 46.97
CA SER A 8 16.13 5.46 47.03
C SER A 8 15.40 5.74 45.71
N GLU A 9 14.55 4.79 45.32
CA GLU A 9 13.29 5.06 44.61
C GLU A 9 12.36 5.84 45.54
N GLU A 10 12.21 7.15 45.32
CA GLU A 10 11.02 7.85 45.77
C GLU A 10 9.93 7.71 44.69
N PRO A 11 8.70 7.31 45.04
CA PRO A 11 7.62 7.26 44.08
C PRO A 11 7.27 8.69 43.67
N ILE A 12 7.21 8.94 42.36
CA ILE A 12 6.66 10.17 41.78
C ILE A 12 5.19 10.27 42.23
N GLN A 13 4.94 10.98 43.33
CA GLN A 13 3.59 11.35 43.74
C GLN A 13 3.06 12.35 42.70
N HIS A 14 2.05 11.92 41.95
CA HIS A 14 1.19 12.85 41.22
C HIS A 14 0.54 13.80 42.22
N ALA A 15 1.08 15.02 42.34
CA ALA A 15 0.45 16.09 43.08
C ALA A 15 -0.88 16.43 42.40
N VAL A 16 -1.98 16.05 43.04
CA VAL A 16 -3.32 16.55 42.74
C VAL A 16 -3.33 18.02 43.15
N ILE A 17 -3.26 18.92 42.16
CA ILE A 17 -3.54 20.34 42.35
C ILE A 17 -4.96 20.57 41.83
N ASP A 18 -5.86 20.90 42.76
CA ASP A 18 -7.19 21.41 42.45
C ASP A 18 -7.07 22.70 41.62
N VAL A 19 -7.63 22.71 40.41
CA VAL A 19 -7.77 23.94 39.60
C VAL A 19 -9.16 23.97 38.97
N PHE A 20 -10.18 24.19 39.80
CA PHE A 20 -11.35 24.93 39.35
C PHE A 20 -11.02 26.42 39.44
N SER A 21 -10.47 26.94 38.34
CA SER A 21 -10.37 28.37 38.07
C SER A 21 -10.80 28.57 36.62
N LEU A 22 -12.11 28.81 36.46
CA LEU A 22 -12.73 29.27 35.23
C LEU A 22 -12.15 30.65 34.89
N ASN A 23 -11.32 30.72 33.85
CA ASN A 23 -11.17 31.89 32.98
C ASN A 23 -10.48 31.47 31.68
N ASP A 24 -11.27 31.45 30.61
CA ASP A 24 -10.93 31.47 29.18
C ASP A 24 -9.49 31.17 28.73
N GLY A 25 -9.28 29.93 28.26
CA GLY A 25 -8.55 29.68 27.01
C GLY A 25 -7.11 30.20 26.87
N LYS A 26 -6.41 30.48 27.98
CA LYS A 26 -4.97 30.71 28.00
C LYS A 26 -4.34 29.55 28.75
N LEU A 27 -3.72 28.61 28.03
CA LEU A 27 -2.57 27.93 28.65
C LEU A 27 -1.63 29.06 29.12
N SER A 28 -1.23 29.06 30.39
CA SER A 28 -0.25 30.03 30.89
C SER A 28 1.02 29.92 30.03
N VAL A 29 1.82 30.98 29.96
CA VAL A 29 3.11 30.93 29.24
C VAL A 29 3.95 29.75 29.75
N GLU A 30 3.86 29.46 31.04
CA GLU A 30 4.47 28.30 31.69
C GLU A 30 3.95 26.98 31.15
N GLN A 31 2.63 26.79 31.03
CA GLN A 31 2.06 25.56 30.48
C GLN A 31 2.47 25.33 29.02
N GLN A 32 2.62 26.41 28.23
CA GLN A 32 3.12 26.28 26.86
C GLN A 32 4.59 25.86 26.84
N ILE A 33 5.43 26.55 27.61
CA ILE A 33 6.85 26.21 27.74
C ILE A 33 6.99 24.76 28.23
N GLU A 34 6.19 24.32 29.19
CA GLU A 34 6.21 22.96 29.74
C GLU A 34 5.97 21.88 28.67
N VAL A 35 5.03 22.10 27.74
CA VAL A 35 4.81 21.19 26.60
C VAL A 35 6.08 21.06 25.76
N TYR A 36 6.72 22.19 25.40
CA TYR A 36 7.95 22.17 24.61
C TYR A 36 9.14 21.57 25.35
N VAL A 37 9.25 21.82 26.66
CA VAL A 37 10.29 21.24 27.52
C VAL A 37 10.17 19.72 27.51
N ASN A 38 8.96 19.17 27.70
CA ASN A 38 8.74 17.73 27.63
C ASN A 38 9.14 17.17 26.26
N ASP A 39 8.79 17.86 25.18
CA ASP A 39 9.14 17.45 23.82
C ASP A 39 10.66 17.45 23.58
N LEU A 40 11.41 18.45 24.10
CA LEU A 40 12.88 18.55 23.98
C LEU A 40 13.62 17.32 24.53
N PHE A 41 13.10 16.68 25.59
CA PHE A 41 13.68 15.46 26.14
C PHE A 41 13.27 14.19 25.37
N ASN A 42 12.09 14.19 24.74
CA ASN A 42 11.53 13.03 24.06
C ASN A 42 11.94 12.89 22.58
N VAL A 43 12.60 13.89 22.00
CA VAL A 43 13.00 13.88 20.57
C VAL A 43 13.85 12.66 20.20
N GLN A 44 14.77 12.22 21.08
CA GLN A 44 15.67 11.11 20.76
C GLN A 44 14.94 9.76 20.65
N ASP A 45 13.95 9.54 21.51
CA ASP A 45 13.21 8.28 21.58
C ASP A 45 12.00 8.24 20.65
N ASN A 46 11.53 9.41 20.19
CA ASN A 46 10.32 9.53 19.40
C ASN A 46 10.55 10.22 18.05
N LYS A 47 10.71 9.40 17.00
CA LYS A 47 10.90 9.83 15.61
C LYS A 47 9.74 10.64 15.01
N ALA A 48 8.58 10.69 15.67
CA ALA A 48 7.43 11.47 15.21
C ALA A 48 7.52 12.96 15.57
N ILE A 49 8.43 13.37 16.46
CA ILE A 49 8.61 14.76 16.89
C ILE A 49 9.88 15.31 16.26
N SER A 50 9.77 16.38 15.47
CA SER A 50 10.93 17.07 14.92
C SER A 50 11.49 18.06 15.93
N LEU A 51 12.79 17.99 16.24
CA LEU A 51 13.48 18.96 17.08
C LEU A 51 13.27 20.40 16.60
N GLN A 52 13.25 20.57 15.27
CA GLN A 52 13.07 21.87 14.65
C GLN A 52 11.69 22.46 14.97
N GLU A 53 10.61 21.66 14.88
CA GLU A 53 9.24 22.12 15.21
C GLU A 53 9.13 22.55 16.69
N VAL A 54 9.82 21.85 17.59
CA VAL A 54 9.85 22.17 19.03
C VAL A 54 10.55 23.51 19.27
N LEU A 55 11.70 23.74 18.62
CA LEU A 55 12.50 24.96 18.76
C LEU A 55 11.80 26.17 18.11
N GLU A 56 11.19 26.02 16.94
CA GLU A 56 10.40 27.07 16.28
C GLU A 56 9.23 27.55 17.17
N GLY A 57 8.54 26.60 17.83
CA GLY A 57 7.46 26.96 18.74
C GLY A 57 7.95 27.67 20.01
N LEU A 58 9.13 27.34 20.53
CA LEU A 58 9.75 28.09 21.62
C LEU A 58 10.21 29.49 21.19
N CYS A 59 10.78 29.64 19.99
CA CYS A 59 11.11 30.95 19.40
C CYS A 59 9.86 31.84 19.31
N TYR A 60 8.74 31.28 18.84
CA TYR A 60 7.48 32.01 18.80
C TYR A 60 7.02 32.49 20.19
N VAL A 61 7.10 31.63 21.22
CA VAL A 61 6.77 32.02 22.61
C VAL A 61 7.71 33.15 23.08
N MET A 62 9.01 33.04 22.79
CA MET A 62 9.99 34.07 23.13
C MET A 62 9.65 35.42 22.48
N ASP A 63 9.46 35.44 21.16
CA ASP A 63 9.32 36.69 20.40
C ASP A 63 7.99 37.39 20.64
N TYR A 64 6.89 36.65 20.80
CA TYR A 64 5.54 37.24 20.88
C TYR A 64 4.95 37.30 22.28
N ARG A 65 5.45 36.51 23.23
CA ARG A 65 4.86 36.42 24.59
C ARG A 65 5.80 36.88 25.69
N ILE A 66 7.11 36.80 25.48
CA ILE A 66 8.11 37.15 26.49
C ILE A 66 8.76 38.51 26.17
N LYS A 67 9.25 38.71 24.93
CA LYS A 67 9.78 40.00 24.46
C LYS A 67 8.68 41.07 24.50
N ASP A 68 9.08 42.33 24.62
CA ASP A 68 8.22 43.52 24.76
C ASP A 68 7.37 43.61 26.05
N GLY A 69 7.71 42.83 27.08
CA GLY A 69 7.18 43.01 28.44
C GLY A 69 5.84 42.33 28.73
N ASN A 70 5.42 41.38 27.91
CA ASN A 70 4.08 40.78 27.99
C ASN A 70 3.87 39.74 29.12
N GLN A 71 4.92 39.23 29.80
CA GLN A 71 4.84 38.47 31.08
C GLN A 71 6.24 38.03 31.61
N PRO A 72 6.79 38.63 32.69
CA PRO A 72 8.18 38.40 33.11
C PRO A 72 8.41 37.42 34.28
N HIS A 73 7.36 36.89 34.92
CA HIS A 73 7.51 35.94 36.03
C HIS A 73 7.17 34.52 35.59
N LEU A 74 8.16 33.64 35.55
CA LEU A 74 8.04 32.23 35.15
C LEU A 74 8.54 31.30 36.25
N ASP A 75 7.88 30.16 36.44
CA ASP A 75 8.28 29.16 37.43
C ASP A 75 9.74 28.71 37.28
N GLN A 76 10.47 28.73 38.40
CA GLN A 76 11.90 28.42 38.41
C GLN A 76 12.19 26.95 38.10
N SER A 77 11.31 26.02 38.53
CA SER A 77 11.50 24.59 38.28
C SER A 77 11.35 24.27 36.80
N LEU A 78 10.40 24.93 36.13
CA LEU A 78 10.21 24.87 34.69
C LEU A 78 11.38 25.48 33.91
N MET A 79 11.89 26.64 34.33
CA MET A 79 13.08 27.25 33.71
C MET A 79 14.32 26.37 33.84
N LYS A 80 14.46 25.63 34.96
CA LYS A 80 15.53 24.64 35.14
C LYS A 80 15.45 23.54 34.09
N ARG A 81 14.28 22.92 33.93
CA ARG A 81 14.05 21.87 32.94
C ARG A 81 14.23 22.38 31.50
N LEU A 82 13.80 23.62 31.21
CA LEU A 82 14.02 24.25 29.90
C LEU A 82 15.50 24.45 29.59
N SER A 83 16.27 24.96 30.56
CA SER A 83 17.72 25.12 30.42
C SER A 83 18.40 23.78 30.10
N GLU A 84 18.09 22.75 30.88
CA GLU A 84 18.61 21.39 30.67
C GLU A 84 18.24 20.82 29.29
N GLY A 85 16.97 20.98 28.87
CA GLY A 85 16.49 20.50 27.57
C GLY A 85 17.13 21.21 26.37
N LEU A 86 17.33 22.52 26.44
CA LEU A 86 18.04 23.28 25.40
C LEU A 86 19.51 22.86 25.33
N LEU A 87 20.19 22.77 26.47
CA LEU A 87 21.58 22.35 26.57
C LEU A 87 21.86 20.96 25.99
N LEU A 88 20.92 20.02 26.16
CA LEU A 88 20.99 18.68 25.59
C LEU A 88 21.05 18.70 24.05
N ASN A 89 20.34 19.65 23.42
CA ASN A 89 20.13 19.71 21.98
C ASN A 89 21.03 20.73 21.25
N MET A 90 21.85 21.53 21.95
CA MET A 90 22.77 22.53 21.37
C MET A 90 24.09 21.96 20.80
N GLY A 91 24.40 20.70 21.13
CA GLY A 91 25.71 20.10 20.89
C GLY A 91 25.85 19.25 19.63
N HIS A 92 24.82 19.16 18.79
CA HIS A 92 24.80 18.34 17.57
C HIS A 92 25.61 18.97 16.42
N THR A 93 26.38 18.13 15.72
CA THR A 93 27.28 18.54 14.62
C THR A 93 27.22 17.56 13.45
N GLU A 94 27.38 18.07 12.23
CA GLU A 94 27.46 17.30 10.99
C GLU A 94 28.80 17.54 10.26
N GLY A 95 29.21 16.60 9.41
CA GLY A 95 30.44 16.69 8.60
C GLY A 95 31.58 15.75 9.05
N HIS A 96 32.67 15.72 8.27
CA HIS A 96 33.83 14.85 8.52
C HIS A 96 34.74 15.40 9.65
N LEU A 97 35.62 14.55 10.19
CA LEU A 97 36.53 14.83 11.34
C LEU A 97 37.26 16.19 11.29
N LEU A 98 37.57 16.71 10.08
CA LEU A 98 38.31 17.96 9.87
C LEU A 98 37.42 19.19 9.58
N LYS A 99 36.11 19.00 9.31
CA LYS A 99 35.15 20.06 8.97
C LYS A 99 33.79 19.72 9.58
N LYS A 100 33.70 19.84 10.91
CA LYS A 100 32.42 19.71 11.62
C LYS A 100 31.74 21.07 11.67
N LYS A 101 30.46 21.11 11.32
CA LYS A 101 29.58 22.28 11.48
C LYS A 101 28.46 21.92 12.45
N THR A 102 27.94 22.89 13.19
CA THR A 102 26.71 22.72 13.96
C THR A 102 25.52 22.50 13.03
N THR A 103 24.54 21.71 13.47
CA THR A 103 23.27 21.57 12.75
C THR A 103 22.41 22.81 12.93
N GLU A 104 21.47 23.05 12.00
CA GLU A 104 20.58 24.20 12.06
C GLU A 104 19.74 24.23 13.36
N ALA A 105 19.17 23.07 13.75
CA ALA A 105 18.47 22.93 15.02
C ALA A 105 19.37 23.21 16.25
N ALA A 106 20.64 22.80 16.22
CA ALA A 106 21.57 23.08 17.30
C ALA A 106 21.91 24.58 17.43
N ASP A 107 21.93 25.32 16.32
CA ASP A 107 22.09 26.77 16.33
C ASP A 107 20.83 27.49 16.82
N MET A 108 19.64 27.01 16.43
CA MET A 108 18.37 27.54 16.95
C MET A 108 18.28 27.40 18.47
N ALA A 109 18.59 26.23 19.02
CA ALA A 109 18.63 26.02 20.46
C ALA A 109 19.64 26.96 21.15
N PHE A 110 20.78 27.23 20.50
CA PHE A 110 21.81 28.13 21.00
C PHE A 110 21.37 29.59 21.03
N TYR A 111 20.69 30.07 19.99
CA TYR A 111 20.16 31.42 19.96
C TYR A 111 19.05 31.63 20.98
N LEU A 112 18.13 30.66 21.07
CA LEU A 112 17.02 30.69 22.01
C LEU A 112 17.49 30.69 23.48
N TYR A 113 18.54 29.91 23.81
CA TYR A 113 19.15 29.94 25.14
C TYR A 113 19.64 31.36 25.52
N GLY A 114 20.27 32.06 24.58
CA GLY A 114 20.76 33.42 24.79
C GLY A 114 19.61 34.44 24.94
N ASP A 115 18.52 34.27 24.19
CA ASP A 115 17.33 35.11 24.33
C ASP A 115 16.66 34.94 25.70
N PHE A 116 16.51 33.71 26.19
CA PHE A 116 16.01 33.44 27.55
C PHE A 116 16.92 34.04 28.61
N LEU A 117 18.24 33.95 28.41
CA LEU A 117 19.22 34.57 29.30
C LEU A 117 19.11 36.09 29.34
N GLN A 118 18.78 36.73 28.21
CA GLN A 118 18.63 38.17 28.11
C GLN A 118 17.30 38.66 28.70
N GLN A 119 16.20 37.94 28.48
CA GLN A 119 14.84 38.43 28.76
C GLN A 119 14.26 37.94 30.10
N VAL A 120 14.63 36.75 30.60
CA VAL A 120 13.97 36.11 31.75
C VAL A 120 14.88 36.12 33.00
N HIS A 121 14.37 36.61 34.14
CA HIS A 121 15.16 36.70 35.38
C HIS A 121 15.36 35.34 36.05
N GLU A 122 14.33 34.51 36.10
CA GLU A 122 14.36 33.19 36.72
C GLU A 122 15.29 32.22 35.97
N PHE A 123 15.34 32.33 34.64
CA PHE A 123 16.29 31.59 33.79
C PHE A 123 17.75 31.98 34.08
N ARG A 124 18.03 33.27 34.36
CA ARG A 124 19.36 33.73 34.80
C ARG A 124 19.73 33.15 36.17
N ARG A 125 18.79 33.08 37.11
CA ARG A 125 19.02 32.48 38.44
C ARG A 125 19.37 31.00 38.33
N VAL A 126 18.61 30.24 37.55
CA VAL A 126 18.90 28.84 37.22
C VAL A 126 20.30 28.69 36.61
N THR A 127 20.64 29.53 35.62
CA THR A 127 21.94 29.46 34.95
C THR A 127 23.11 29.72 35.89
N SER A 128 22.94 30.60 36.90
CA SER A 128 23.99 30.90 37.90
C SER A 128 24.29 29.76 38.89
N GLU A 129 23.39 28.78 38.98
CA GLU A 129 23.52 27.60 39.84
C GLU A 129 24.20 26.42 39.12
N MET A 130 24.48 26.55 37.80
CA MET A 130 25.04 25.46 36.99
C MET A 130 26.57 25.38 37.08
N ASP A 131 27.12 24.16 36.95
CA ASP A 131 28.58 23.97 36.91
C ASP A 131 29.18 24.48 35.60
N VAL A 132 30.29 25.22 35.72
CA VAL A 132 31.01 25.82 34.59
C VAL A 132 31.47 24.76 33.59
N SER A 133 31.82 23.56 34.06
CA SER A 133 32.29 22.46 33.21
C SER A 133 31.17 21.92 32.32
N ASP A 134 29.94 21.88 32.83
CA ASP A 134 28.78 21.40 32.08
C ASP A 134 28.35 22.41 31.02
N LEU A 135 28.29 23.70 31.37
CA LEU A 135 28.05 24.79 30.41
C LEU A 135 29.10 24.79 29.30
N ARG A 136 30.39 24.68 29.64
CA ARG A 136 31.49 24.59 28.68
C ARG A 136 31.33 23.40 27.73
N ARG A 137 30.90 22.25 28.25
CA ARG A 137 30.73 21.00 27.47
C ARG A 137 29.56 21.07 26.49
N GLN A 138 28.47 21.73 26.87
CA GLN A 138 27.22 21.74 26.11
C GLN A 138 27.10 22.93 25.15
N LEU A 139 27.54 24.14 25.53
CA LEU A 139 27.49 25.33 24.67
C LEU A 139 28.38 25.19 23.43
N LYS A 140 29.54 24.53 23.56
CA LYS A 140 30.52 24.27 22.49
C LYS A 140 30.74 25.47 21.55
N ILE A 141 30.99 26.64 22.14
CA ILE A 141 31.10 27.93 21.44
C ILE A 141 32.13 27.87 20.29
N HIS A 142 33.22 27.10 20.46
CA HIS A 142 34.29 26.97 19.47
C HIS A 142 33.83 26.49 18.08
N TYR A 143 32.82 25.60 17.96
CA TYR A 143 32.31 25.17 16.64
C TYR A 143 31.64 26.30 15.85
N ARG A 144 31.21 27.37 16.53
CA ARG A 144 30.56 28.54 15.94
C ARG A 144 31.53 29.68 15.62
N CYS A 145 32.81 29.52 16.00
CA CYS A 145 33.88 30.49 15.78
C CYS A 145 34.87 30.08 14.67
N GLN A 146 34.69 28.91 14.06
CA GLN A 146 35.66 28.35 13.12
C GLN A 146 35.78 29.22 11.85
N PRO A 147 37.00 29.50 11.35
CA PRO A 147 37.20 30.42 10.23
C PRO A 147 36.55 29.97 8.91
N THR A 148 36.61 28.67 8.61
CA THR A 148 36.30 28.09 7.28
C THR A 148 34.92 27.42 7.18
N SER A 149 34.25 27.14 8.30
CA SER A 149 32.99 26.38 8.36
C SER A 149 31.83 27.18 8.96
N SER A 150 32.09 28.21 9.76
CA SER A 150 31.05 28.99 10.44
C SER A 150 30.59 30.21 9.64
N THR A 151 29.28 30.45 9.61
CA THR A 151 28.63 31.62 8.98
C THR A 151 28.87 32.89 9.80
N GLN A 152 28.69 34.07 9.19
CA GLN A 152 28.83 35.35 9.89
C GLN A 152 27.82 35.49 11.05
N GLN A 153 26.62 34.90 10.90
CA GLN A 153 25.58 34.88 11.93
C GLN A 153 25.96 33.98 13.12
N GLN A 154 26.54 32.80 12.88
CA GLN A 154 27.09 31.92 13.93
C GLN A 154 28.19 32.63 14.73
N LYS A 155 29.11 33.31 14.04
CA LYS A 155 30.18 34.10 14.67
C LYS A 155 29.62 35.24 15.53
N ARG A 156 28.60 35.95 15.04
CA ARG A 156 27.91 37.00 15.82
C ARG A 156 27.22 36.44 17.05
N GLY A 157 26.52 35.32 16.93
CA GLY A 157 25.86 34.67 18.07
C GLY A 157 26.83 34.18 19.14
N ALA A 158 28.00 33.66 18.74
CA ALA A 158 29.05 33.28 19.69
C ALA A 158 29.59 34.48 20.49
N LEU A 159 29.82 35.61 19.81
CA LEU A 159 30.22 36.86 20.45
C LEU A 159 29.15 37.40 21.42
N ALA A 160 27.89 37.44 20.98
CA ALA A 160 26.76 37.88 21.79
C ALA A 160 26.60 37.03 23.07
N MET A 161 26.67 35.71 22.94
CA MET A 161 26.58 34.79 24.08
C MET A 161 27.66 35.07 25.13
N VAL A 162 28.93 35.19 24.71
CA VAL A 162 30.03 35.47 25.64
C VAL A 162 29.85 36.83 26.34
N MET A 163 29.37 37.85 25.62
CA MET A 163 29.10 39.15 26.21
C MET A 163 27.92 39.13 27.18
N LEU A 164 26.86 38.36 26.90
CA LEU A 164 25.72 38.19 27.82
C LEU A 164 26.15 37.51 29.12
N PHE A 165 26.94 36.44 29.04
CA PHE A 165 27.48 35.77 30.23
C PHE A 165 28.37 36.69 31.07
N ALA A 166 29.29 37.43 30.43
CA ALA A 166 30.15 38.38 31.13
C ALA A 166 29.36 39.54 31.77
N ARG A 167 28.28 39.99 31.11
CA ARG A 167 27.41 41.09 31.58
C ARG A 167 26.57 40.68 32.79
N PHE A 168 25.93 39.51 32.76
CA PHE A 168 25.00 39.09 33.81
C PHE A 168 25.66 38.35 34.97
N PHE A 169 26.86 37.79 34.78
CA PHE A 169 27.55 37.00 35.81
C PHE A 169 29.02 37.41 35.98
N PRO A 170 29.29 38.68 36.34
CA PRO A 170 30.64 39.23 36.37
C PRO A 170 31.58 38.58 37.41
N ASN A 171 31.05 37.81 38.38
CA ASN A 171 31.85 37.14 39.39
C ASN A 171 32.17 35.66 39.06
N GLN A 172 31.39 35.04 38.16
CA GLN A 172 31.52 33.61 37.82
C GLN A 172 32.10 33.41 36.41
N PHE A 173 31.75 34.28 35.44
CA PHE A 173 32.12 34.14 34.03
C PHE A 173 32.83 35.40 33.50
N ALA A 174 33.63 36.04 34.36
CA ALA A 174 34.40 37.25 34.01
C ALA A 174 35.41 36.99 32.90
N ASP A 175 36.05 35.81 32.91
CA ASP A 175 36.92 35.34 31.84
C ASP A 175 36.15 34.38 30.92
N TRP A 176 36.02 34.75 29.65
CA TRP A 176 35.38 33.90 28.63
C TRP A 176 36.12 32.56 28.45
N ARG A 177 37.40 32.50 28.83
CA ARG A 177 38.20 31.27 28.81
C ARG A 177 37.60 30.16 29.67
N ASP A 178 36.79 30.50 30.67
CA ASP A 178 36.10 29.52 31.48
C ASP A 178 34.94 28.83 30.74
N LEU A 179 34.43 29.43 29.65
CA LEU A 179 33.33 28.88 28.84
C LEU A 179 33.81 28.09 27.61
N VAL A 180 35.11 28.11 27.31
CA VAL A 180 35.71 27.45 26.13
C VAL A 180 36.91 26.61 26.55
N LYS A 181 37.01 25.37 26.08
CA LYS A 181 38.16 24.49 26.42
C LYS A 181 39.47 25.10 25.94
N GLU A 182 40.51 24.97 26.76
CA GLU A 182 41.85 25.52 26.51
C GLU A 182 42.41 25.17 25.12
N SER A 183 42.23 23.92 24.66
CA SER A 183 42.65 23.47 23.33
C SER A 183 41.89 24.09 22.15
N GLU A 184 40.79 24.80 22.42
CA GLU A 184 39.83 25.32 21.43
C GLU A 184 39.64 26.86 21.54
N GLN A 185 40.39 27.54 22.40
CA GLN A 185 40.27 28.98 22.66
C GLN A 185 40.80 29.86 21.51
N GLY A 186 41.72 29.34 20.68
CA GLY A 186 42.41 30.14 19.65
C GLY A 186 41.50 30.76 18.59
N ASP A 187 40.42 30.07 18.20
CA ASP A 187 39.46 30.60 17.21
C ASP A 187 38.57 31.70 17.81
N MET A 188 38.22 31.59 19.10
CA MET A 188 37.46 32.63 19.80
C MET A 188 38.30 33.88 20.03
N GLU A 189 39.58 33.74 20.36
CA GLU A 189 40.50 34.86 20.53
C GLU A 189 40.70 35.65 19.22
N ARG A 190 40.83 34.95 18.09
CA ARG A 190 40.84 35.58 16.75
C ARG A 190 39.54 36.33 16.47
N LEU A 191 38.40 35.74 16.83
CA LEU A 191 37.09 36.36 16.61
C LEU A 191 36.87 37.60 17.49
N LEU A 192 37.30 37.57 18.75
CA LEU A 192 37.24 38.71 19.67
C LEU A 192 38.11 39.90 19.24
N ASN A 193 39.18 39.64 18.47
CA ASN A 193 40.07 40.64 17.91
C ASN A 193 39.67 41.10 16.48
N SER A 194 38.57 40.57 15.94
CA SER A 194 38.07 40.94 14.60
C SER A 194 37.23 42.21 14.60
N SER A 195 37.05 42.83 13.43
CA SER A 195 36.16 44.00 13.27
C SER A 195 34.71 43.73 13.71
N LEU A 196 34.25 42.49 13.54
CA LEU A 196 32.91 42.05 13.96
C LEU A 196 32.70 42.19 15.49
N ALA A 197 33.74 41.95 16.29
CA ALA A 197 33.64 42.11 17.74
C ALA A 197 33.53 43.59 18.17
N GLN A 198 34.12 44.52 17.41
CA GLN A 198 33.96 45.96 17.65
C GLN A 198 32.55 46.44 17.27
N GLU A 199 31.96 45.88 16.21
CA GLU A 199 30.58 46.18 15.80
C GLU A 199 29.55 45.70 16.83
N VAL A 200 29.76 44.53 17.45
CA VAL A 200 28.86 44.00 18.50
C VAL A 200 29.00 44.81 19.80
N LYS A 201 30.20 45.28 20.16
CA LYS A 201 30.43 46.08 21.39
C LYS A 201 29.83 47.48 21.39
N THR A 202 29.53 48.05 20.23
CA THR A 202 29.23 49.50 20.10
C THR A 202 27.74 49.85 20.12
N SER A 203 26.83 48.87 20.14
CA SER A 203 25.38 49.09 20.15
C SER A 203 24.67 48.01 20.96
N ASP A 204 23.83 48.40 21.93
CA ASP A 204 23.04 47.45 22.73
C ASP A 204 22.12 46.59 21.85
N GLU A 205 21.52 47.15 20.79
CA GLU A 205 20.73 46.38 19.80
C GLU A 205 21.58 45.33 19.06
N LYS A 206 22.88 45.58 18.88
CA LYS A 206 23.79 44.64 18.18
C LYS A 206 24.35 43.55 19.09
N THR A 207 24.26 43.72 20.41
CA THR A 207 24.56 42.68 21.41
C THR A 207 23.47 41.63 21.58
N ALA A 208 22.27 41.87 21.03
CA ALA A 208 21.20 40.88 20.99
C ALA A 208 21.62 39.62 20.21
N MET A 209 21.08 38.47 20.62
CA MET A 209 21.24 37.23 19.87
C MET A 209 20.73 37.43 18.44
N PRO A 210 21.38 36.85 17.41
CA PRO A 210 20.89 36.95 16.05
C PRO A 210 19.46 36.41 15.97
N SER A 211 18.51 37.23 15.54
CA SER A 211 17.21 36.73 15.12
C SER A 211 17.41 35.84 13.90
N LEU A 212 16.69 34.72 13.83
CA LEU A 212 16.61 33.95 12.59
C LEU A 212 15.98 34.89 11.56
N ASN A 213 16.77 35.32 10.55
CA ASN A 213 16.32 36.21 9.50
C ASN A 213 15.01 35.67 8.91
N ASN A 214 13.90 36.37 9.13
CA ASN A 214 12.76 36.27 8.24
C ASN A 214 12.74 37.55 7.40
N PRO A 215 13.21 37.53 6.14
CA PRO A 215 13.21 38.68 5.24
C PRO A 215 11.81 39.29 4.99
N LEU A 216 10.77 38.68 5.54
CA LEU A 216 9.36 39.02 5.38
C LEU A 216 8.76 39.65 6.65
N ALA A 217 9.55 40.26 7.54
CA ALA A 217 9.02 40.92 8.75
C ALA A 217 7.96 42.01 8.46
N ASP A 218 7.89 42.55 7.24
CA ASP A 218 6.85 43.49 6.81
C ASP A 218 5.58 42.81 6.22
N VAL A 219 5.59 41.50 6.06
CA VAL A 219 4.42 40.69 5.66
C VAL A 219 4.25 39.62 6.75
N ILE A 220 3.36 39.86 7.72
CA ILE A 220 3.07 38.91 8.80
C ILE A 220 2.55 37.62 8.17
N LEU A 221 3.44 36.65 7.98
CA LEU A 221 3.12 35.33 7.43
C LEU A 221 2.58 34.43 8.54
N PRO A 222 1.70 33.47 8.20
CA PRO A 222 1.04 32.68 9.21
C PRO A 222 2.05 31.86 10.04
N PRO A 223 1.78 31.71 11.35
CA PRO A 223 2.71 31.09 12.29
C PRO A 223 3.00 29.62 11.97
N PRO A 224 4.09 29.06 12.52
CA PRO A 224 4.50 27.68 12.26
C PRO A 224 3.37 26.67 12.56
N GLN A 225 3.31 25.63 11.72
CA GLN A 225 2.20 24.69 11.55
C GLN A 225 1.94 23.75 12.75
N ALA A 226 2.61 23.94 13.89
CA ALA A 226 2.53 23.06 15.06
C ALA A 226 1.58 23.59 16.17
N LEU A 227 0.84 24.69 15.93
CA LEU A 227 0.22 25.52 16.97
C LEU A 227 -1.29 25.80 16.80
N TYR A 228 -2.03 25.08 15.95
CA TYR A 228 -3.40 25.45 15.58
C TYR A 228 -4.52 24.63 16.26
N PHE A 229 -4.23 23.43 16.76
CA PHE A 229 -5.24 22.52 17.33
C PHE A 229 -5.77 22.95 18.71
N ASP A 230 -4.98 23.73 19.46
CA ASP A 230 -5.31 24.21 20.81
C ASP A 230 -5.84 25.66 20.84
N ARG A 231 -6.14 26.25 19.67
CA ARG A 231 -6.55 27.66 19.55
C ARG A 231 -8.05 27.81 19.31
N SER A 232 -8.62 28.85 19.93
CA SER A 232 -9.96 29.34 19.61
C SER A 232 -9.98 29.99 18.23
N VAL A 233 -11.16 30.06 17.62
CA VAL A 233 -11.34 30.63 16.27
C VAL A 233 -10.81 32.07 16.19
N ASP A 234 -11.10 32.92 17.19
CA ASP A 234 -10.64 34.31 17.19
C ASP A 234 -9.11 34.44 17.24
N LYS A 235 -8.45 33.57 18.00
CA LYS A 235 -6.97 33.56 18.07
C LYS A 235 -6.36 32.97 16.82
N LEU A 236 -7.00 31.97 16.21
CA LEU A 236 -6.58 31.42 14.92
C LEU A 236 -6.65 32.50 13.82
N LEU A 237 -7.74 33.25 13.74
CA LEU A 237 -7.86 34.37 12.79
C LEU A 237 -6.87 35.50 13.11
N GLY A 238 -6.59 35.76 14.39
CA GLY A 238 -5.51 36.68 14.78
C GLY A 238 -4.10 36.21 14.38
N MET A 239 -3.89 34.89 14.27
CA MET A 239 -2.65 34.26 13.79
C MET A 239 -2.54 34.31 12.27
N PHE A 240 -3.66 34.20 11.56
CA PHE A 240 -3.77 34.40 10.11
C PHE A 240 -4.34 35.80 9.84
N SER A 241 -3.65 36.85 10.30
CA SER A 241 -4.16 38.24 10.26
C SER A 241 -4.52 38.76 8.86
N GLN A 242 -4.04 38.09 7.82
CA GLN A 242 -4.33 38.39 6.42
C GLN A 242 -5.60 37.70 5.88
N THR A 243 -6.14 36.74 6.62
CA THR A 243 -7.35 35.98 6.26
C THR A 243 -8.54 36.56 6.99
N ASP A 244 -9.47 37.15 6.25
CA ASP A 244 -10.73 37.61 6.81
C ASP A 244 -11.75 36.47 6.93
N LYS A 245 -12.61 36.52 7.96
CA LYS A 245 -13.60 35.48 8.21
C LYS A 245 -14.64 35.37 7.08
N ASP A 246 -15.01 36.49 6.49
CA ASP A 246 -16.07 36.56 5.47
C ASP A 246 -15.48 36.71 4.07
N ASN A 247 -14.41 37.50 3.93
CA ASN A 247 -13.79 37.82 2.65
C ASN A 247 -12.66 36.86 2.25
N GLY A 248 -12.19 36.02 3.17
CA GLY A 248 -11.09 35.09 2.92
C GLY A 248 -9.76 35.81 2.69
N LEU A 249 -8.90 35.18 1.89
CA LEU A 249 -7.55 35.69 1.62
C LEU A 249 -7.54 36.59 0.36
N PRO A 250 -6.80 37.70 0.33
CA PRO A 250 -6.64 38.51 -0.88
C PRO A 250 -5.85 37.78 -1.96
N SER A 251 -6.31 37.81 -3.22
CA SER A 251 -5.65 37.07 -4.31
C SER A 251 -4.21 37.52 -4.60
N ASP A 252 -3.87 38.78 -4.30
CA ASP A 252 -2.53 39.34 -4.52
C ASP A 252 -1.44 38.71 -3.63
N LEU A 253 -1.82 38.11 -2.49
CA LEU A 253 -0.89 37.48 -1.54
C LEU A 253 -0.61 36.00 -1.86
N VAL A 254 -1.48 35.36 -2.65
CA VAL A 254 -1.39 33.93 -2.99
C VAL A 254 -0.06 33.57 -3.66
N PRO A 255 0.48 34.33 -4.63
CA PRO A 255 1.77 34.01 -5.25
C PRO A 255 2.94 33.97 -4.26
N ALA A 256 2.99 34.92 -3.31
CA ALA A 256 4.05 34.98 -2.31
C ALA A 256 3.96 33.81 -1.31
N LEU A 257 2.75 33.47 -0.86
CA LEU A 257 2.51 32.31 0.00
C LEU A 257 2.83 31.00 -0.72
N ARG A 258 2.54 30.90 -2.03
CA ARG A 258 2.86 29.73 -2.85
C ARG A 258 4.36 29.56 -3.04
N GLU A 259 5.11 30.65 -3.18
CA GLU A 259 6.58 30.61 -3.24
C GLU A 259 7.19 30.12 -1.93
N GLN A 260 6.63 30.53 -0.78
CA GLN A 260 7.13 30.14 0.53
C GLN A 260 6.74 28.72 0.96
N TYR A 261 5.46 28.37 0.86
CA TYR A 261 4.92 27.09 1.37
C TYR A 261 4.85 26.00 0.30
N GLY A 262 5.05 26.35 -0.97
CA GLY A 262 4.90 25.45 -2.10
C GLY A 262 3.43 25.18 -2.47
N THR A 263 3.24 24.31 -3.46
CA THR A 263 1.90 23.87 -3.90
C THR A 263 1.34 22.81 -2.95
N ASN A 264 0.02 22.76 -2.80
CA ASN A 264 -0.68 21.71 -2.05
C ASN A 264 -0.74 20.38 -2.84
N GLN A 265 0.42 19.76 -3.05
CA GLN A 265 0.56 18.48 -3.73
C GLN A 265 1.42 17.55 -2.89
N LEU A 266 1.05 16.27 -2.85
CA LEU A 266 1.92 15.24 -2.33
C LEU A 266 3.18 15.12 -3.20
N PRO A 267 4.34 14.75 -2.64
CA PRO A 267 5.57 14.65 -3.40
C PRO A 267 5.41 13.68 -4.57
N LYS A 268 5.50 14.20 -5.81
CA LYS A 268 5.38 13.36 -7.01
C LYS A 268 6.53 12.35 -7.04
N PRO A 269 6.27 11.10 -7.49
CA PRO A 269 7.34 10.14 -7.72
C PRO A 269 8.36 10.73 -8.69
N ALA A 270 9.65 10.43 -8.46
CA ALA A 270 10.72 10.97 -9.26
C ALA A 270 10.51 10.67 -10.76
N ARG A 271 10.50 11.72 -11.59
CA ARG A 271 10.38 11.57 -13.04
C ARG A 271 11.57 10.80 -13.61
N PRO A 272 11.38 9.97 -14.64
CA PRO A 272 12.49 9.34 -15.33
C PRO A 272 13.41 10.42 -15.93
N ASN A 273 14.69 10.40 -15.56
CA ASN A 273 15.68 11.31 -16.12
C ASN A 273 16.40 10.60 -17.27
N ALA A 274 16.21 11.09 -18.50
CA ALA A 274 16.78 10.51 -19.71
C ALA A 274 18.31 10.33 -19.62
N LEU A 275 19.01 11.34 -19.08
CA LEU A 275 20.47 11.30 -18.94
C LEU A 275 20.91 10.25 -17.93
N LYS A 276 20.15 10.11 -16.83
CA LYS A 276 20.42 9.09 -15.82
C LYS A 276 20.19 7.69 -16.40
N MET A 277 19.11 7.47 -17.15
CA MET A 277 18.84 6.18 -17.80
C MET A 277 19.93 5.83 -18.82
N LEU A 278 20.34 6.79 -19.65
CA LEU A 278 21.44 6.60 -20.60
C LEU A 278 22.75 6.24 -19.88
N TRP A 279 23.05 6.93 -18.77
CA TRP A 279 24.22 6.62 -17.94
C TRP A 279 24.14 5.23 -17.30
N GLU A 280 22.97 4.83 -16.80
CA GLU A 280 22.74 3.48 -16.28
C GLU A 280 22.99 2.41 -17.35
N GLN A 281 22.58 2.64 -18.60
CA GLN A 281 22.86 1.73 -19.72
C GLN A 281 24.36 1.65 -20.08
N LEU A 282 25.07 2.78 -20.11
CA LEU A 282 26.52 2.81 -20.38
C LEU A 282 27.37 2.20 -19.24
N THR A 283 26.87 2.29 -18.00
CA THR A 283 27.52 1.71 -16.82
C THR A 283 27.07 0.27 -16.54
N ASP A 284 26.25 -0.32 -17.40
CA ASP A 284 25.92 -1.73 -17.31
C ASP A 284 27.19 -2.58 -17.44
N PHE A 285 27.28 -3.59 -16.59
CA PHE A 285 28.47 -4.43 -16.49
C PHE A 285 28.82 -5.10 -17.82
N MET A 286 27.83 -5.55 -18.61
CA MET A 286 28.06 -6.16 -19.94
C MET A 286 28.62 -5.16 -20.95
N VAL A 287 28.10 -3.94 -20.95
CA VAL A 287 28.56 -2.87 -21.85
C VAL A 287 30.00 -2.46 -21.51
N LEU A 288 30.33 -2.35 -20.21
CA LEU A 288 31.70 -2.05 -19.78
C LEU A 288 32.72 -3.09 -20.25
N ILE A 289 32.33 -4.37 -20.32
CA ILE A 289 33.21 -5.43 -20.84
C ILE A 289 33.40 -5.30 -22.35
N LEU A 290 32.34 -5.00 -23.11
CA LEU A 290 32.47 -4.77 -24.55
C LEU A 290 33.37 -3.57 -24.85
N ILE A 291 33.28 -2.50 -24.03
CA ILE A 291 34.20 -1.37 -24.09
C ILE A 291 35.63 -1.80 -23.77
N ALA A 292 35.83 -2.63 -22.73
CA ALA A 292 37.15 -3.16 -22.40
C ALA A 292 37.73 -4.04 -23.53
N ALA A 293 36.91 -4.89 -24.16
CA ALA A 293 37.30 -5.70 -25.32
C ALA A 293 37.68 -4.81 -26.51
N ALA A 294 36.91 -3.76 -26.79
CA ALA A 294 37.24 -2.79 -27.85
C ALA A 294 38.58 -2.07 -27.60
N ILE A 295 38.91 -1.79 -26.33
CA ILE A 295 40.22 -1.21 -25.96
C ILE A 295 41.36 -2.21 -26.20
N VAL A 296 41.14 -3.50 -25.92
CA VAL A 296 42.14 -4.55 -26.19
C VAL A 296 42.37 -4.71 -27.69
N GLU A 297 41.32 -4.79 -28.51
CA GLU A 297 41.40 -4.82 -29.98
C GLU A 297 42.18 -3.61 -30.54
N ALA A 298 41.95 -2.42 -29.99
CA ALA A 298 42.68 -1.21 -30.36
C ALA A 298 44.19 -1.34 -30.06
N ALA A 299 44.54 -1.96 -28.92
CA ALA A 299 45.93 -2.18 -28.54
C ALA A 299 46.64 -3.17 -29.50
N GLU A 300 45.90 -4.14 -30.05
CA GLU A 300 46.42 -5.11 -31.02
C GLU A 300 46.49 -4.60 -32.47
N LYS A 301 46.00 -3.37 -32.69
CA LYS A 301 45.89 -2.66 -33.99
C LYS A 301 44.83 -3.25 -34.92
N GLU A 302 43.85 -3.96 -34.38
CA GLU A 302 42.68 -4.50 -35.06
C GLU A 302 41.55 -3.44 -35.11
N PHE A 303 41.77 -2.35 -35.86
CA PHE A 303 40.85 -1.21 -35.87
C PHE A 303 39.45 -1.55 -36.40
N ASN A 304 39.35 -2.53 -37.30
CA ASN A 304 38.06 -3.00 -37.81
C ASN A 304 37.23 -3.60 -36.68
N SER A 305 37.76 -4.57 -35.94
CA SER A 305 37.09 -5.22 -34.80
C SER A 305 36.69 -4.23 -33.71
N MET A 306 37.57 -3.30 -33.37
CA MET A 306 37.28 -2.24 -32.40
C MET A 306 36.11 -1.34 -32.83
N ILE A 307 36.08 -0.87 -34.09
CA ILE A 307 34.99 -0.03 -34.59
C ILE A 307 33.66 -0.77 -34.50
N VAL A 308 33.64 -2.07 -34.83
CA VAL A 308 32.43 -2.88 -34.75
C VAL A 308 31.95 -3.03 -33.32
N LEU A 309 32.83 -3.35 -32.38
CA LEU A 309 32.46 -3.44 -30.96
C LEU A 309 31.92 -2.11 -30.42
N LEU A 310 32.50 -0.97 -30.83
CA LEU A 310 31.96 0.34 -30.46
C LEU A 310 30.59 0.60 -31.08
N ILE A 311 30.37 0.23 -32.35
CA ILE A 311 29.05 0.33 -33.00
C ILE A 311 28.03 -0.54 -32.25
N VAL A 312 28.41 -1.76 -31.85
CA VAL A 312 27.57 -2.66 -31.06
C VAL A 312 27.22 -2.04 -29.71
N VAL A 313 28.19 -1.46 -29.00
CA VAL A 313 27.96 -0.76 -27.73
C VAL A 313 26.98 0.40 -27.93
N VAL A 314 27.17 1.21 -28.98
CA VAL A 314 26.28 2.34 -29.29
C VAL A 314 24.87 1.85 -29.64
N LEU A 315 24.75 0.84 -30.51
CA LEU A 315 23.46 0.25 -30.89
C LEU A 315 22.75 -0.33 -29.67
N ASN A 316 23.44 -1.11 -28.83
CA ASN A 316 22.86 -1.69 -27.62
C ASN A 316 22.41 -0.61 -26.64
N THR A 317 23.23 0.43 -26.44
CA THR A 317 22.90 1.56 -25.57
C THR A 317 21.67 2.31 -26.09
N ILE A 318 21.60 2.59 -27.40
CA ILE A 318 20.47 3.28 -28.03
C ILE A 318 19.20 2.42 -27.98
N ILE A 319 19.31 1.14 -28.31
CA ILE A 319 18.19 0.19 -28.29
C ILE A 319 17.67 0.05 -26.85
N GLY A 320 18.54 -0.22 -25.88
CA GLY A 320 18.22 -0.32 -24.46
C GLY A 320 17.59 0.97 -23.92
N PHE A 321 18.20 2.13 -24.16
CA PHE A 321 17.65 3.42 -23.77
C PHE A 321 16.28 3.69 -24.41
N SER A 322 16.13 3.48 -25.72
CA SER A 322 14.86 3.72 -26.43
C SER A 322 13.75 2.80 -25.93
N GLN A 323 14.06 1.52 -25.68
CA GLN A 323 13.13 0.54 -25.14
C GLN A 323 12.70 0.90 -23.72
N GLU A 324 13.65 1.21 -22.84
CA GLU A 324 13.38 1.58 -21.46
C GLU A 324 12.63 2.91 -21.35
N TRP A 325 12.93 3.87 -22.21
CA TRP A 325 12.23 5.15 -22.31
C TRP A 325 10.78 4.96 -22.76
N LYS A 326 10.53 4.19 -23.82
CA LYS A 326 9.17 3.89 -24.30
C LYS A 326 8.36 3.14 -23.25
N ALA A 327 8.97 2.16 -22.57
CA ALA A 327 8.34 1.42 -21.48
C ALA A 327 7.97 2.35 -20.32
N SER A 328 8.92 3.17 -19.86
CA SER A 328 8.72 4.14 -18.77
C SER A 328 7.67 5.20 -19.11
N LYS A 329 7.66 5.71 -20.35
CA LYS A 329 6.66 6.69 -20.80
C LYS A 329 5.25 6.10 -20.81
N THR A 330 5.10 4.86 -21.26
CA THR A 330 3.81 4.16 -21.29
C THR A 330 3.28 3.94 -19.87
N LEU A 331 4.16 3.53 -18.95
CA LEU A 331 3.84 3.34 -17.54
C LEU A 331 3.43 4.66 -16.87
N ASN A 332 4.15 5.76 -17.12
CA ASN A 332 3.81 7.07 -16.54
C ASN A 332 2.51 7.65 -17.12
N ALA A 333 2.19 7.39 -18.39
CA ALA A 333 0.94 7.85 -18.99
C ALA A 333 -0.30 7.23 -18.34
N LEU A 334 -0.14 6.04 -17.74
CA LEU A 334 -1.21 5.34 -17.01
C LEU A 334 -1.39 5.86 -15.56
N VAL A 335 -0.53 6.76 -15.08
CA VAL A 335 -0.48 7.21 -13.66
C VAL A 335 -1.04 8.63 -13.46
N ASN A 336 -1.47 9.32 -14.51
CA ASN A 336 -2.11 10.63 -14.37
C ASN A 336 -3.59 10.47 -14.00
N LEU A 337 -3.89 10.56 -12.71
CA LEU A 337 -5.25 10.69 -12.17
C LEU A 337 -5.66 12.17 -12.07
N GLU A 338 -6.98 12.38 -12.08
CA GLU A 338 -7.65 13.68 -12.05
C GLU A 338 -7.24 14.53 -10.84
N VAL A 339 -7.09 15.84 -11.06
CA VAL A 339 -6.75 16.81 -10.01
C VAL A 339 -8.04 17.18 -9.26
N PRO A 340 -8.11 16.98 -7.94
CA PRO A 340 -9.28 17.38 -7.15
C PRO A 340 -9.51 18.90 -7.21
N GLN A 341 -10.76 19.33 -7.18
CA GLN A 341 -11.15 20.75 -7.09
C GLN A 341 -11.52 21.10 -5.64
N ALA A 342 -11.38 22.37 -5.26
CA ALA A 342 -11.69 22.88 -3.93
C ALA A 342 -12.46 24.21 -4.02
N ALA A 343 -13.50 24.37 -3.21
CA ALA A 343 -14.23 25.62 -3.06
C ALA A 343 -13.52 26.53 -2.06
N VAL A 344 -13.07 27.71 -2.50
CA VAL A 344 -12.39 28.70 -1.65
C VAL A 344 -13.07 30.05 -1.70
N VAL A 345 -12.96 30.82 -0.63
CA VAL A 345 -13.33 32.23 -0.60
C VAL A 345 -12.06 33.07 -0.67
N ARG A 346 -11.93 33.89 -1.71
CA ARG A 346 -10.89 34.92 -1.84
C ARG A 346 -11.52 36.21 -2.32
N ASP A 347 -11.05 37.35 -1.84
CA ASP A 347 -11.59 38.68 -2.16
C ASP A 347 -13.13 38.79 -1.99
N GLY A 348 -13.70 38.05 -1.04
CA GLY A 348 -15.14 38.02 -0.79
C GLY A 348 -15.96 37.19 -1.79
N GLN A 349 -15.33 36.51 -2.74
CA GLN A 349 -16.00 35.65 -3.71
C GLN A 349 -15.63 34.18 -3.53
N GLN A 350 -16.65 33.32 -3.54
CA GLN A 350 -16.46 31.88 -3.58
C GLN A 350 -16.11 31.46 -5.00
N GLN A 351 -14.95 30.81 -5.17
CA GLN A 351 -14.46 30.31 -6.45
C GLN A 351 -13.98 28.86 -6.32
N MET A 352 -14.11 28.10 -7.41
CA MET A 352 -13.58 26.74 -7.51
C MET A 352 -12.16 26.81 -8.08
N ILE A 353 -11.19 26.30 -7.34
CA ILE A 353 -9.80 26.22 -7.78
C ILE A 353 -9.30 24.77 -7.69
N GLY A 354 -8.24 24.44 -8.44
CA GLY A 354 -7.56 23.17 -8.25
C GLY A 354 -7.01 23.05 -6.82
N SER A 355 -7.13 21.89 -6.18
CA SER A 355 -6.68 21.70 -4.80
C SER A 355 -5.18 21.97 -4.62
N GLU A 356 -4.39 21.83 -5.70
CA GLU A 356 -2.96 22.15 -5.77
C GLU A 356 -2.62 23.64 -5.56
N GLU A 357 -3.61 24.50 -5.79
CA GLU A 357 -3.48 25.95 -5.72
C GLU A 357 -3.68 26.54 -4.32
N LEU A 358 -4.10 25.70 -3.36
CA LEU A 358 -4.34 26.08 -1.98
C LEU A 358 -3.05 26.46 -1.26
N VAL A 359 -3.13 27.51 -0.46
CA VAL A 359 -2.04 27.98 0.42
C VAL A 359 -2.52 28.06 1.87
N PRO A 360 -1.62 27.96 2.87
CA PRO A 360 -1.98 28.22 4.27
C PRO A 360 -2.60 29.60 4.43
N GLY A 361 -3.76 29.67 5.08
CA GLY A 361 -4.57 30.88 5.23
C GLY A 361 -5.75 30.97 4.28
N ASP A 362 -5.85 30.14 3.24
CA ASP A 362 -7.06 30.11 2.41
C ASP A 362 -8.28 29.71 3.25
N LEU A 363 -9.42 30.35 2.97
CA LEU A 363 -10.71 30.01 3.56
C LEU A 363 -11.42 29.01 2.64
N VAL A 364 -11.53 27.75 3.06
CA VAL A 364 -12.15 26.66 2.31
C VAL A 364 -13.58 26.46 2.80
N VAL A 365 -14.49 26.26 1.84
CA VAL A 365 -15.87 25.83 2.09
C VAL A 365 -15.95 24.34 1.84
N LEU A 366 -16.53 23.61 2.80
CA LEU A 366 -16.76 22.18 2.73
C LEU A 366 -18.25 21.93 2.73
N GLU A 367 -18.74 21.22 1.72
CA GLU A 367 -20.13 20.78 1.59
C GLU A 367 -20.22 19.25 1.57
N GLU A 368 -21.45 18.76 1.64
CA GLU A 368 -21.73 17.33 1.62
C GLU A 368 -21.23 16.67 0.32
N GLY A 369 -20.42 15.62 0.46
CA GLY A 369 -19.79 14.92 -0.65
C GLY A 369 -18.38 15.42 -0.99
N ASP A 370 -17.94 16.55 -0.45
CA ASP A 370 -16.61 17.08 -0.74
C ASP A 370 -15.50 16.23 -0.09
N ALA A 371 -14.40 16.08 -0.83
CA ALA A 371 -13.14 15.63 -0.25
C ALA A 371 -12.42 16.83 0.37
N VAL A 372 -11.96 16.67 1.61
CA VAL A 372 -11.23 17.71 2.33
C VAL A 372 -9.88 17.94 1.64
N PRO A 373 -9.61 19.14 1.06
CA PRO A 373 -8.53 19.31 0.09
C PRO A 373 -7.16 19.59 0.72
N ALA A 374 -7.10 19.96 2.00
CA ALA A 374 -5.91 20.25 2.79
C ALA A 374 -6.22 20.03 4.28
N ASP A 375 -5.23 20.08 5.18
CA ASP A 375 -5.55 20.08 6.61
C ASP A 375 -6.13 21.46 6.99
N ILE A 376 -7.34 21.45 7.51
CA ILE A 376 -8.17 22.63 7.73
C ILE A 376 -8.57 22.70 9.20
N ARG A 377 -8.46 23.90 9.79
CA ARG A 377 -9.05 24.21 11.10
C ARG A 377 -10.41 24.86 10.90
N LEU A 378 -11.46 24.21 11.41
CA LEU A 378 -12.84 24.63 11.21
C LEU A 378 -13.15 25.89 12.03
N ILE A 379 -13.78 26.86 11.38
CA ILE A 379 -14.19 28.14 11.99
C ILE A 379 -15.70 28.29 12.08
N GLU A 380 -16.43 27.67 11.16
CA GLU A 380 -17.90 27.60 11.16
C GLU A 380 -18.32 26.18 10.80
N VAL A 381 -19.24 25.62 11.58
CA VAL A 381 -19.73 24.25 11.38
C VAL A 381 -21.24 24.24 11.54
N ALA A 382 -21.94 23.66 10.57
CA ALA A 382 -23.36 23.35 10.64
C ALA A 382 -23.55 21.85 10.41
N GLN A 383 -23.74 21.11 11.51
CA GLN A 383 -23.96 19.65 11.53
C GLN A 383 -22.95 18.83 10.70
N LEU A 384 -21.69 19.29 10.63
CA LEU A 384 -20.66 18.64 9.81
C LEU A 384 -20.29 17.26 10.37
N GLY A 385 -20.43 16.24 9.53
CA GLY A 385 -19.90 14.90 9.76
C GLY A 385 -18.84 14.54 8.72
N VAL A 386 -17.67 14.10 9.16
CA VAL A 386 -16.55 13.74 8.26
C VAL A 386 -16.15 12.28 8.51
N ILE A 387 -16.03 11.48 7.46
CA ILE A 387 -15.45 10.13 7.54
C ILE A 387 -13.93 10.26 7.51
N GLU A 388 -13.30 9.89 8.61
CA GLU A 388 -11.85 9.97 8.78
C GLU A 388 -11.16 8.60 8.67
N GLY A 389 -11.90 7.58 8.21
CA GLY A 389 -11.42 6.19 8.13
C GLY A 389 -10.14 6.01 7.31
N ILE A 390 -9.85 6.93 6.40
CA ILE A 390 -8.58 6.99 5.67
C ILE A 390 -7.39 7.11 6.63
N LEU A 391 -7.50 7.91 7.70
CA LEU A 391 -6.43 8.17 8.68
C LEU A 391 -6.62 7.42 9.99
N THR A 392 -7.87 7.20 10.43
CA THR A 392 -8.19 6.58 11.73
C THR A 392 -8.55 5.11 11.62
N GLY A 393 -8.92 4.63 10.43
CA GLY A 393 -9.48 3.28 10.22
C GLY A 393 -10.95 3.12 10.61
N GLU A 394 -11.59 4.17 11.14
CA GLU A 394 -13.00 4.14 11.55
C GLU A 394 -13.91 4.62 10.43
N SER A 395 -14.86 3.79 10.01
CA SER A 395 -15.82 4.12 8.94
C SER A 395 -16.99 5.00 9.39
N VAL A 396 -17.11 5.25 10.70
CA VAL A 396 -18.22 6.04 11.25
C VAL A 396 -17.91 7.53 11.10
N PRO A 397 -18.85 8.36 10.60
CA PRO A 397 -18.64 9.80 10.49
C PRO A 397 -18.43 10.43 11.88
N VAL A 398 -17.32 11.13 12.05
CA VAL A 398 -17.02 11.89 13.26
C VAL A 398 -17.71 13.25 13.18
N GLN A 399 -18.51 13.59 14.20
CA GLN A 399 -19.09 14.93 14.28
C GLN A 399 -18.03 15.96 14.64
N LYS A 400 -17.97 17.02 13.81
CA LYS A 400 -17.00 18.10 13.95
C LYS A 400 -17.60 19.29 14.68
N ASN A 401 -16.73 20.08 15.32
CA ASN A 401 -17.11 21.30 16.03
C ASN A 401 -16.02 22.37 15.86
N VAL A 402 -16.25 23.56 16.42
CA VAL A 402 -15.29 24.68 16.36
C VAL A 402 -14.46 24.83 17.64
N GLN A 403 -14.76 24.04 18.67
CA GLN A 403 -14.17 24.20 20.00
C GLN A 403 -12.64 23.95 19.97
N ALA A 404 -11.91 24.72 20.78
CA ALA A 404 -10.47 24.55 20.93
C ALA A 404 -10.18 23.27 21.74
N ILE A 405 -9.23 22.45 21.29
CA ILE A 405 -8.92 21.20 21.96
C ILE A 405 -7.96 21.50 23.13
N LYS A 406 -8.42 21.27 24.36
CA LYS A 406 -7.62 21.46 25.58
C LYS A 406 -7.02 20.12 26.03
N ALA A 407 -5.89 19.74 25.44
CA ALA A 407 -5.16 18.53 25.83
C ALA A 407 -3.87 18.87 26.59
N LYS A 408 -3.52 18.07 27.60
CA LYS A 408 -2.25 18.18 28.36
C LYS A 408 -1.03 17.75 27.55
N THR A 409 -1.23 17.13 26.38
CA THR A 409 -0.15 16.68 25.49
C THR A 409 -0.48 17.04 24.04
N ARG A 410 0.55 17.19 23.20
CA ARG A 410 0.40 17.39 21.75
C ARG A 410 -0.03 16.13 20.98
N LYS A 411 0.00 14.97 21.64
CA LYS A 411 -0.43 13.69 21.06
C LYS A 411 -1.92 13.51 21.28
N ILE A 412 -2.71 14.24 20.51
CA ILE A 412 -4.15 14.01 20.42
C ILE A 412 -4.36 12.99 19.30
N PRO A 413 -5.02 11.84 19.55
CA PRO A 413 -5.44 10.95 18.48
C PRO A 413 -6.19 11.73 17.40
N LEU A 414 -5.92 11.46 16.11
CA LEU A 414 -6.50 12.26 15.02
C LEU A 414 -8.04 12.30 15.06
N GLY A 415 -8.69 11.21 15.46
CA GLY A 415 -10.15 11.16 15.63
C GLY A 415 -10.69 12.09 16.73
N ASP A 416 -9.88 12.42 17.73
CA ASP A 416 -10.25 13.35 18.80
C ASP A 416 -10.08 14.83 18.38
N CYS A 417 -9.43 15.08 17.24
CA CYS A 417 -9.29 16.42 16.67
C CYS A 417 -10.57 16.91 15.99
N LYS A 418 -11.67 16.98 16.74
CA LYS A 418 -13.01 17.38 16.25
C LYS A 418 -13.07 18.82 15.71
N GLY A 419 -12.10 19.65 16.08
CA GLY A 419 -11.90 20.99 15.55
C GLY A 419 -11.37 21.06 14.11
N ASN A 420 -10.89 19.95 13.57
CA ASN A 420 -10.12 19.91 12.34
C ASN A 420 -10.77 18.97 11.32
N ALA A 421 -10.51 19.25 10.05
CA ALA A 421 -10.76 18.35 8.94
C ALA A 421 -9.42 18.06 8.24
N PHE A 422 -9.14 16.80 7.95
CA PHE A 422 -7.83 16.39 7.44
C PHE A 422 -7.85 16.09 5.94
N MET A 423 -6.76 16.42 5.25
CA MET A 423 -6.63 16.22 3.81
C MET A 423 -6.96 14.77 3.40
N GLY A 424 -7.82 14.60 2.40
CA GLY A 424 -8.23 13.31 1.84
C GLY A 424 -9.42 12.65 2.54
N THR A 425 -9.88 13.16 3.68
CA THR A 425 -11.13 12.70 4.33
C THR A 425 -12.36 13.20 3.57
N THR A 426 -13.53 12.59 3.77
CA THR A 426 -14.75 12.90 3.00
C THR A 426 -15.86 13.44 3.90
N VAL A 427 -16.51 14.52 3.47
CA VAL A 427 -17.66 15.11 4.16
C VAL A 427 -18.91 14.29 3.84
N THR A 428 -19.58 13.80 4.88
CA THR A 428 -20.79 12.98 4.74
C THR A 428 -22.09 13.73 4.84
N ARG A 429 -22.10 14.81 5.61
CA ARG A 429 -23.27 15.65 5.83
C ARG A 429 -22.87 16.99 6.41
N GLY A 430 -23.72 17.98 6.22
CA GLY A 430 -23.55 19.32 6.76
C GLY A 430 -22.61 20.17 5.92
N ARG A 431 -22.30 21.35 6.44
CA ARG A 431 -21.42 22.33 5.78
C ARG A 431 -20.49 22.97 6.79
N ALA A 432 -19.31 23.34 6.34
CA ALA A 432 -18.37 24.06 7.18
C ALA A 432 -17.52 25.04 6.39
N LYS A 433 -17.01 26.04 7.10
CA LYS A 433 -15.90 26.87 6.64
C LYS A 433 -14.71 26.63 7.54
N GLY A 434 -13.52 26.61 6.96
CA GLY A 434 -12.29 26.47 7.73
C GLY A 434 -11.08 27.06 7.03
N VAL A 435 -10.09 27.41 7.83
CA VAL A 435 -8.83 27.98 7.35
C VAL A 435 -7.84 26.86 7.10
N VAL A 436 -7.19 26.88 5.94
CA VAL A 436 -6.12 25.93 5.59
C VAL A 436 -4.92 26.18 6.51
N VAL A 437 -4.50 25.16 7.26
CA VAL A 437 -3.39 25.26 8.21
C VAL A 437 -2.15 24.51 7.75
N ARG A 438 -2.30 23.40 7.01
CA ARG A 438 -1.18 22.70 6.38
C ARG A 438 -1.52 22.29 4.96
N THR A 439 -0.51 22.31 4.09
CA THR A 439 -0.61 21.93 2.68
C THR A 439 0.51 20.96 2.29
N GLY A 440 0.24 20.17 1.26
CA GLY A 440 1.20 19.28 0.61
C GLY A 440 1.88 18.30 1.58
N PRO A 441 3.23 18.23 1.60
CA PRO A 441 3.98 17.27 2.42
C PRO A 441 3.85 17.48 3.92
N ASN A 442 3.34 18.63 4.37
CA ASN A 442 3.25 18.94 5.80
C ASN A 442 1.90 18.54 6.43
N THR A 443 0.89 18.22 5.62
CA THR A 443 -0.37 17.65 6.10
C THR A 443 -0.15 16.32 6.81
N GLU A 444 -1.09 15.85 7.64
CA GLU A 444 -0.97 14.53 8.29
C GLU A 444 -0.77 13.40 7.27
N ILE A 445 -1.55 13.44 6.18
CA ILE A 445 -1.40 12.52 5.04
C ILE A 445 -0.04 12.72 4.33
N GLY A 446 0.40 13.98 4.16
CA GLY A 446 1.71 14.34 3.60
C GLY A 446 2.89 13.80 4.40
N LYS A 447 2.85 13.88 5.73
CA LYS A 447 3.88 13.36 6.64
C LYS A 447 4.01 11.84 6.52
N ILE A 448 2.89 11.12 6.45
CA ILE A 448 2.86 9.67 6.22
C ILE A 448 3.47 9.35 4.84
N SER A 449 3.07 10.07 3.79
CA SER A 449 3.62 9.91 2.45
C SER A 449 5.14 10.14 2.42
N ALA A 450 5.64 11.20 3.06
CA ALA A 450 7.06 11.52 3.12
C ALA A 450 7.86 10.44 3.90
N ALA A 451 7.31 9.92 4.99
CA ALA A 451 7.92 8.83 5.75
C ALA A 451 8.07 7.56 4.88
N ILE A 452 7.03 7.19 4.13
CA ILE A 452 7.05 6.04 3.20
C ILE A 452 8.08 6.25 2.08
N GLN A 453 8.18 7.46 1.53
CA GLN A 453 9.12 7.78 0.46
C GLN A 453 10.57 7.89 0.96
N SER A 454 10.83 8.38 2.17
CA SER A 454 12.20 8.52 2.71
C SER A 454 12.89 7.15 2.92
N GLY A 455 12.11 6.10 3.23
CA GLY A 455 12.56 4.71 3.26
C GLY A 455 12.88 4.11 1.88
N SER A 456 12.53 4.79 0.77
CA SER A 456 12.70 4.28 -0.61
C SER A 456 14.11 4.41 -1.19
N LYS A 457 15.08 4.97 -0.45
CA LYS A 457 16.44 5.24 -0.96
C LYS A 457 17.23 3.97 -1.36
N HIS A 458 16.73 2.77 -1.09
CA HIS A 458 17.29 1.53 -1.66
C HIS A 458 16.25 0.80 -2.50
N LYS A 459 16.30 1.02 -3.82
CA LYS A 459 15.69 0.11 -4.81
C LYS A 459 16.28 -1.29 -4.56
N VAL A 460 15.52 -2.17 -3.93
CA VAL A 460 15.90 -3.58 -3.77
C VAL A 460 15.91 -4.19 -5.18
N LYS A 461 17.11 -4.45 -5.73
CA LYS A 461 17.26 -5.15 -7.02
C LYS A 461 16.47 -6.45 -6.98
N THR A 462 15.76 -6.77 -8.06
CA THR A 462 14.92 -7.98 -8.10
C THR A 462 15.75 -9.25 -8.03
N PRO A 463 15.14 -10.40 -7.67
CA PRO A 463 15.82 -11.68 -7.72
C PRO A 463 16.44 -11.98 -9.10
N ILE A 464 15.75 -11.75 -10.22
CA ILE A 464 16.29 -11.89 -11.59
C ILE A 464 17.47 -10.96 -11.79
N GLN A 465 17.34 -9.67 -11.49
CA GLN A 465 18.39 -8.70 -11.77
C GLN A 465 19.66 -9.03 -11.00
N ARG A 466 19.55 -9.40 -9.71
CA ARG A 466 20.70 -9.85 -8.90
C ARG A 466 21.36 -11.08 -9.51
N LYS A 467 20.57 -12.05 -10.00
CA LYS A 467 21.09 -13.30 -10.56
C LYS A 467 21.67 -13.11 -11.96
N LEU A 468 21.09 -12.25 -12.79
CA LEU A 468 21.63 -11.86 -14.09
C LEU A 468 22.96 -11.12 -13.93
N SER A 469 23.08 -10.20 -12.97
CA SER A 469 24.38 -9.56 -12.67
C SER A 469 25.43 -10.58 -12.23
N LYS A 470 25.06 -11.57 -11.40
CA LYS A 470 25.98 -12.66 -11.01
C LYS A 470 26.35 -13.56 -12.18
N LEU A 471 25.39 -13.91 -13.03
CA LEU A 471 25.63 -14.66 -14.27
C LEU A 471 26.65 -13.92 -15.15
N GLY A 472 26.50 -12.61 -15.31
CA GLY A 472 27.45 -11.77 -16.02
C GLY A 472 28.88 -11.88 -15.46
N ILE A 473 29.05 -11.83 -14.14
CA ILE A 473 30.37 -11.99 -13.49
C ILE A 473 30.95 -13.39 -13.77
N TYR A 474 30.14 -14.44 -13.69
CA TYR A 474 30.59 -15.80 -14.01
C TYR A 474 30.99 -15.95 -15.48
N LEU A 475 30.24 -15.34 -16.40
CA LEU A 475 30.55 -15.35 -17.83
C LEU A 475 31.88 -14.64 -18.12
N VAL A 476 32.16 -13.50 -17.46
CA VAL A 476 33.47 -12.84 -17.58
C VAL A 476 34.61 -13.70 -17.06
N ALA A 477 34.45 -14.27 -15.87
CA ALA A 477 35.47 -15.14 -15.30
C ALA A 477 35.74 -16.34 -16.23
N LEU A 478 34.69 -16.90 -16.83
CA LEU A 478 34.79 -17.95 -17.83
C LEU A 478 35.51 -17.47 -19.10
N ALA A 479 35.17 -16.30 -19.64
CA ALA A 479 35.81 -15.73 -20.83
C ALA A 479 37.32 -15.53 -20.64
N ILE A 480 37.73 -14.95 -19.50
CA ILE A 480 39.15 -14.76 -19.16
C ILE A 480 39.85 -16.11 -19.02
N PHE A 481 39.23 -17.06 -18.33
CA PHE A 481 39.76 -18.42 -18.17
C PHE A 481 39.95 -19.13 -19.52
N LEU A 482 38.94 -19.08 -20.39
CA LEU A 482 38.97 -19.69 -21.72
C LEU A 482 40.01 -19.04 -22.63
N CYS A 483 40.14 -17.72 -22.59
CA CYS A 483 41.19 -17.00 -23.33
C CYS A 483 42.58 -17.44 -22.88
N ALA A 484 42.84 -17.47 -21.56
CA ALA A 484 44.12 -17.96 -21.02
C ALA A 484 44.39 -19.43 -21.41
N LEU A 485 43.36 -20.28 -21.37
CA LEU A 485 43.44 -21.68 -21.76
C LEU A 485 43.84 -21.84 -23.24
N VAL A 486 43.20 -21.08 -24.14
CA VAL A 486 43.51 -21.09 -25.58
C VAL A 486 44.96 -20.67 -25.84
N VAL A 487 45.43 -19.60 -25.18
CA VAL A 487 46.82 -19.14 -25.31
C VAL A 487 47.81 -20.21 -24.86
N VAL A 488 47.57 -20.86 -23.71
CA VAL A 488 48.43 -21.95 -23.21
C VAL A 488 48.47 -23.12 -24.18
N ILE A 489 47.31 -23.55 -24.67
CA ILE A 489 47.20 -24.64 -25.65
C ILE A 489 47.94 -24.29 -26.95
N GLY A 490 47.77 -23.07 -27.44
CA GLY A 490 48.42 -22.58 -28.65
C GLY A 490 49.94 -22.53 -28.56
N VAL A 491 50.47 -22.10 -27.40
CA VAL A 491 51.91 -22.14 -27.12
C VAL A 491 52.43 -23.59 -27.07
N ILE A 492 51.65 -24.53 -26.53
CA ILE A 492 52.01 -25.96 -26.53
C ILE A 492 52.17 -26.51 -27.96
N TRP A 493 51.37 -26.06 -28.93
CA TRP A 493 51.55 -26.43 -30.34
C TRP A 493 52.51 -25.55 -31.13
N LYS A 494 53.24 -24.66 -30.47
CA LYS A 494 54.21 -23.76 -31.13
C LYS A 494 53.57 -22.83 -32.16
N ARG A 495 52.30 -22.44 -31.96
CA ARG A 495 51.68 -21.36 -32.74
C ARG A 495 52.14 -19.98 -32.23
N ASP A 496 52.00 -18.95 -33.06
CA ASP A 496 52.32 -17.58 -32.65
C ASP A 496 51.41 -17.16 -31.48
N ALA A 497 52.01 -16.62 -30.41
CA ALA A 497 51.26 -16.16 -29.25
C ALA A 497 50.24 -15.09 -29.63
N ARG A 498 50.55 -14.23 -30.61
CA ARG A 498 49.64 -13.18 -31.07
C ARG A 498 48.38 -13.76 -31.72
N ASP A 499 48.53 -14.74 -32.61
CA ASP A 499 47.40 -15.40 -33.25
C ASP A 499 46.50 -16.11 -32.23
N MET A 500 47.11 -16.67 -31.18
CA MET A 500 46.36 -17.34 -30.10
C MET A 500 45.63 -16.35 -29.20
N VAL A 501 46.16 -15.14 -29.01
CA VAL A 501 45.45 -14.06 -28.32
C VAL A 501 44.24 -13.60 -29.15
N ASN A 502 44.38 -13.41 -30.47
CA ASN A 502 43.25 -13.06 -31.34
C ASN A 502 42.12 -14.12 -31.30
N ILE A 503 42.46 -15.42 -31.29
CA ILE A 503 41.48 -16.50 -31.12
C ILE A 503 40.87 -16.48 -29.72
N GLY A 504 41.68 -16.23 -28.68
CA GLY A 504 41.21 -16.08 -27.31
C GLY A 504 40.24 -14.91 -27.13
N LEU A 505 40.47 -13.81 -27.83
CA LEU A 505 39.60 -12.64 -27.87
C LEU A 505 38.29 -12.92 -28.61
N SER A 506 38.36 -13.61 -29.76
CA SER A 506 37.18 -14.12 -30.48
C SER A 506 36.31 -15.02 -29.60
N LEU A 507 36.96 -15.90 -28.83
CA LEU A 507 36.29 -16.77 -27.87
C LEU A 507 35.67 -15.95 -26.74
N ALA A 508 36.36 -14.95 -26.20
CA ALA A 508 35.84 -14.10 -25.14
C ALA A 508 34.57 -13.34 -25.57
N VAL A 509 34.52 -12.83 -26.81
CA VAL A 509 33.33 -12.17 -27.37
C VAL A 509 32.14 -13.13 -27.44
N SER A 510 32.34 -14.38 -27.87
CA SER A 510 31.25 -15.39 -27.92
C SER A 510 30.60 -15.73 -26.57
N VAL A 511 31.28 -15.45 -25.45
CA VAL A 511 30.75 -15.71 -24.10
C VAL A 511 29.73 -14.66 -23.65
N ILE A 512 29.74 -13.47 -24.25
CA ILE A 512 28.91 -12.34 -23.81
C ILE A 512 27.54 -12.42 -24.50
N PRO A 513 26.42 -12.50 -23.77
CA PRO A 513 25.09 -12.55 -24.37
C PRO A 513 24.55 -11.12 -24.55
N GLU A 514 24.91 -10.46 -25.66
CA GLU A 514 24.69 -9.01 -25.85
C GLU A 514 23.21 -8.61 -25.86
N GLY A 515 22.33 -9.50 -26.33
CA GLY A 515 20.89 -9.25 -26.42
C GLY A 515 20.12 -9.45 -25.10
N LEU A 516 20.74 -10.02 -24.06
CA LEU A 516 20.00 -10.55 -22.92
C LEU A 516 19.25 -9.49 -22.12
N VAL A 517 19.91 -8.37 -21.81
CA VAL A 517 19.34 -7.29 -20.98
C VAL A 517 18.21 -6.56 -21.72
N ALA A 518 18.42 -6.27 -23.00
CA ALA A 518 17.44 -5.60 -23.86
C ALA A 518 16.17 -6.45 -24.03
N VAL A 519 16.32 -7.73 -24.40
CA VAL A 519 15.18 -8.65 -24.61
C VAL A 519 14.39 -8.86 -23.30
N THR A 520 15.08 -8.96 -22.16
CA THR A 520 14.43 -9.06 -20.84
C THR A 520 13.56 -7.84 -20.55
N THR A 521 14.08 -6.64 -20.80
CA THR A 521 13.38 -5.37 -20.53
C THR A 521 12.13 -5.24 -21.39
N VAL A 522 12.22 -5.59 -22.68
CA VAL A 522 11.07 -5.57 -23.60
C VAL A 522 10.01 -6.60 -23.19
N THR A 523 10.43 -7.82 -22.82
CA THR A 523 9.51 -8.88 -22.39
C THR A 523 8.72 -8.45 -21.15
N MET A 524 9.39 -7.87 -20.15
CA MET A 524 8.73 -7.30 -18.98
C MET A 524 7.78 -6.15 -19.34
N ALA A 525 8.18 -5.23 -20.20
CA ALA A 525 7.35 -4.10 -20.62
C ALA A 525 6.07 -4.54 -21.35
N ILE A 526 6.16 -5.59 -22.19
CA ILE A 526 5.01 -6.19 -22.85
C ILE A 526 4.08 -6.85 -21.83
N GLY A 527 4.64 -7.55 -20.84
CA GLY A 527 3.87 -8.13 -19.73
C GLY A 527 3.10 -7.07 -18.94
N VAL A 528 3.75 -5.96 -18.57
CA VAL A 528 3.08 -4.82 -17.91
C VAL A 528 1.92 -4.29 -18.75
N ARG A 529 2.08 -4.18 -20.06
CA ARG A 529 1.00 -3.71 -20.95
C ARG A 529 -0.19 -4.67 -20.95
N ARG A 530 0.03 -5.98 -20.90
CA ARG A 530 -1.04 -7.00 -20.80
C ARG A 530 -1.73 -6.97 -19.44
N MET A 531 -0.98 -6.77 -18.36
CA MET A 531 -1.53 -6.55 -17.02
C MET A 531 -2.40 -5.29 -16.97
N ALA A 532 -1.94 -4.19 -17.56
CA ALA A 532 -2.70 -2.94 -17.63
C ALA A 532 -4.01 -3.12 -18.42
N ALA A 533 -3.99 -3.89 -19.51
CA ALA A 533 -5.20 -4.26 -20.25
C ALA A 533 -6.17 -5.12 -19.41
N SER A 534 -5.65 -5.86 -18.45
CA SER A 534 -6.42 -6.61 -17.43
C SER A 534 -6.70 -5.78 -16.18
N LYS A 535 -6.70 -4.45 -16.28
CA LYS A 535 -6.99 -3.50 -15.19
C LYS A 535 -6.02 -3.56 -14.00
N CYS A 536 -4.79 -4.02 -14.23
CA CYS A 536 -3.73 -4.10 -13.23
C CYS A 536 -2.55 -3.21 -13.66
N ILE A 537 -2.39 -2.04 -13.03
CA ILE A 537 -1.34 -1.08 -13.35
C ILE A 537 -0.11 -1.39 -12.51
N VAL A 538 0.98 -1.79 -13.17
CA VAL A 538 2.27 -2.02 -12.52
C VAL A 538 3.05 -0.70 -12.45
N ARG A 539 3.44 -0.28 -11.26
CA ARG A 539 4.24 0.94 -11.02
C ARG A 539 5.74 0.66 -11.05
N THR A 540 6.16 -0.55 -10.69
CA THR A 540 7.57 -0.96 -10.68
C THR A 540 7.76 -2.22 -11.54
N LEU A 541 8.60 -2.15 -12.60
CA LEU A 541 8.93 -3.33 -13.43
C LEU A 541 9.37 -4.55 -12.60
N PRO A 542 10.17 -4.38 -11.53
CA PRO A 542 10.44 -5.42 -10.56
C PRO A 542 9.26 -6.27 -10.07
N ALA A 543 8.11 -5.67 -9.86
CA ALA A 543 6.98 -6.34 -9.24
C ALA A 543 6.34 -7.40 -10.15
N VAL A 544 6.50 -7.28 -11.47
CA VAL A 544 6.04 -8.29 -12.45
C VAL A 544 6.65 -9.65 -12.14
N GLU A 545 7.95 -9.68 -11.84
CA GLU A 545 8.68 -10.91 -11.51
C GLU A 545 8.22 -11.47 -10.15
N SER A 546 8.23 -10.62 -9.12
CA SER A 546 7.85 -11.02 -7.77
C SER A 546 6.45 -11.60 -7.75
N LEU A 547 5.50 -10.99 -8.48
CA LEU A 547 4.11 -11.43 -8.55
C LEU A 547 3.97 -12.84 -9.13
N GLY A 548 4.76 -13.19 -10.15
CA GLY A 548 4.77 -14.54 -10.72
C GLY A 548 5.27 -15.62 -9.74
N SER A 549 6.03 -15.22 -8.72
CA SER A 549 6.60 -16.12 -7.70
C SER A 549 5.90 -16.04 -6.34
N VAL A 550 4.80 -15.28 -6.23
CA VAL A 550 4.05 -15.14 -4.97
C VAL A 550 3.57 -16.50 -4.49
N THR A 551 3.83 -16.79 -3.23
CA THR A 551 3.36 -18.01 -2.55
C THR A 551 2.17 -17.73 -1.65
N VAL A 552 2.05 -16.51 -1.13
CA VAL A 552 0.97 -16.12 -0.23
C VAL A 552 0.37 -14.78 -0.65
N ILE A 553 -0.96 -14.71 -0.76
CA ILE A 553 -1.69 -13.46 -0.99
C ILE A 553 -2.47 -13.13 0.29
N CYS A 554 -2.03 -12.10 0.99
CA CYS A 554 -2.75 -11.47 2.08
C CYS A 554 -3.69 -10.42 1.49
N SER A 555 -5.00 -10.62 1.65
CA SER A 555 -6.00 -9.72 1.09
C SER A 555 -6.92 -9.16 2.18
N ASP A 556 -7.19 -7.86 2.11
CA ASP A 556 -8.25 -7.25 2.89
C ASP A 556 -9.62 -7.77 2.44
N LYS A 557 -10.57 -7.90 3.36
CA LYS A 557 -11.90 -8.43 3.08
C LYS A 557 -12.77 -7.38 2.40
N THR A 558 -12.93 -6.21 3.02
CA THR A 558 -13.87 -5.18 2.59
C THR A 558 -13.37 -4.51 1.32
N GLY A 559 -14.24 -4.33 0.32
CA GLY A 559 -13.89 -3.64 -0.94
C GLY A 559 -12.98 -4.41 -1.90
N THR A 560 -12.22 -5.42 -1.44
CA THR A 560 -11.35 -6.27 -2.29
C THR A 560 -11.95 -7.65 -2.57
N LEU A 561 -12.21 -8.45 -1.53
CA LEU A 561 -12.84 -9.77 -1.65
C LEU A 561 -14.38 -9.66 -1.74
N THR A 562 -14.93 -8.62 -1.14
CA THR A 562 -16.36 -8.31 -1.04
C THR A 562 -16.70 -7.02 -1.77
N GLU A 563 -17.97 -6.80 -2.08
CA GLU A 563 -18.41 -5.62 -2.84
C GLU A 563 -18.14 -4.30 -2.08
N GLY A 564 -17.97 -4.35 -0.77
CA GLY A 564 -17.86 -3.16 0.08
C GLY A 564 -19.19 -2.42 0.19
N LYS A 565 -20.29 -3.10 -0.16
CA LYS A 565 -21.66 -2.58 -0.14
C LYS A 565 -22.48 -3.46 0.79
N MET A 566 -23.11 -2.84 1.77
CA MET A 566 -23.97 -3.57 2.69
C MET A 566 -25.36 -3.72 2.08
N GLY A 567 -25.90 -4.93 2.12
CA GLY A 567 -27.24 -5.24 1.63
C GLY A 567 -28.04 -6.02 2.66
N THR A 568 -29.35 -5.82 2.70
CA THR A 568 -30.21 -6.64 3.55
C THR A 568 -30.39 -8.00 2.88
N SER A 569 -30.00 -9.09 3.56
CA SER A 569 -30.05 -10.45 3.02
C SER A 569 -31.29 -11.20 3.52
N GLU A 570 -31.53 -11.14 4.82
CA GLU A 570 -32.60 -11.88 5.49
C GLU A 570 -33.30 -11.00 6.53
N LEU A 571 -34.60 -11.18 6.71
CA LEU A 571 -35.40 -10.59 7.78
C LEU A 571 -36.22 -11.70 8.43
N TRP A 572 -36.02 -11.91 9.73
CA TRP A 572 -36.79 -12.86 10.53
C TRP A 572 -37.74 -12.12 11.45
N THR A 573 -38.99 -12.57 11.50
CA THR A 573 -40.07 -11.96 12.28
C THR A 573 -40.57 -12.90 13.38
N THR A 574 -41.26 -12.34 14.38
CA THR A 574 -41.72 -13.08 15.58
C THR A 574 -42.71 -14.21 15.30
N ASP A 575 -43.39 -14.20 14.16
CA ASP A 575 -44.24 -15.30 13.66
C ASP A 575 -43.42 -16.48 13.10
N ASN A 576 -42.10 -16.44 13.26
CA ASN A 576 -41.13 -17.40 12.75
C ASN A 576 -41.08 -17.49 11.22
N SER A 577 -41.50 -16.42 10.53
CA SER A 577 -41.35 -16.27 9.09
C SER A 577 -39.95 -15.70 8.76
N LEU A 578 -39.40 -16.12 7.62
CA LEU A 578 -38.10 -15.65 7.11
C LEU A 578 -38.31 -15.06 5.72
N TYR A 579 -37.91 -13.82 5.54
CA TYR A 579 -37.97 -13.10 4.28
C TYR A 579 -36.55 -12.92 3.74
N ARG A 580 -36.30 -13.39 2.52
CA ARG A 580 -35.03 -13.26 1.82
C ARG A 580 -35.12 -12.16 0.78
N PHE A 581 -34.13 -11.28 0.75
CA PHE A 581 -34.03 -10.20 -0.23
C PHE A 581 -33.06 -10.62 -1.33
N THR A 582 -33.52 -10.61 -2.57
CA THR A 582 -32.65 -10.83 -3.73
C THR A 582 -32.04 -9.52 -4.21
N ASP A 583 -30.88 -9.61 -4.87
CA ASP A 583 -30.05 -8.45 -5.26
C ASP A 583 -29.86 -7.47 -4.09
N SER A 584 -29.49 -8.02 -2.92
CA SER A 584 -29.48 -7.33 -1.63
C SER A 584 -28.63 -6.06 -1.60
N THR A 585 -27.56 -6.01 -2.40
CA THR A 585 -26.65 -4.84 -2.52
C THR A 585 -27.02 -3.87 -3.63
N SER A 586 -28.07 -4.15 -4.43
CA SER A 586 -28.57 -3.19 -5.39
C SER A 586 -29.18 -2.00 -4.67
N MET A 587 -28.66 -0.81 -4.97
CA MET A 587 -29.15 0.46 -4.41
C MET A 587 -30.48 0.88 -5.01
N ASP A 588 -30.87 0.29 -6.15
CA ASP A 588 -32.16 0.52 -6.78
C ASP A 588 -33.24 -0.34 -6.12
N PRO A 589 -34.25 0.28 -5.47
CA PRO A 589 -35.36 -0.44 -4.87
C PRO A 589 -36.21 -1.22 -5.88
N GLY A 590 -36.14 -0.90 -7.18
CA GLY A 590 -36.82 -1.64 -8.23
C GLY A 590 -36.12 -2.94 -8.66
N HIS A 591 -34.88 -3.16 -8.22
CA HIS A 591 -34.10 -4.35 -8.56
C HIS A 591 -34.14 -5.40 -7.44
N GLY A 592 -34.55 -6.61 -7.78
CA GLY A 592 -34.70 -7.74 -6.86
C GLY A 592 -36.10 -7.81 -6.22
N GLU A 593 -36.40 -8.94 -5.60
CA GLU A 593 -37.67 -9.30 -4.98
C GLU A 593 -37.48 -9.74 -3.51
N ILE A 594 -38.56 -9.62 -2.73
CA ILE A 594 -38.65 -10.14 -1.36
C ILE A 594 -39.37 -11.48 -1.42
N ILE A 595 -38.71 -12.54 -0.95
CA ILE A 595 -39.21 -13.92 -1.00
C ILE A 595 -39.49 -14.41 0.42
N CYS A 596 -40.72 -14.82 0.70
CA CYS A 596 -41.07 -15.45 1.97
C CYS A 596 -40.80 -16.97 1.91
N GLU A 597 -39.98 -17.48 2.82
CA GLU A 597 -39.69 -18.91 2.95
C GLU A 597 -40.75 -19.62 3.83
N PRO A 598 -41.40 -20.70 3.34
CA PRO A 598 -42.44 -21.38 4.07
C PRO A 598 -41.92 -22.17 5.29
N GLN A 599 -42.61 -22.04 6.42
CA GLN A 599 -42.23 -22.62 7.73
C GLN A 599 -42.01 -24.16 7.69
N GLY A 600 -42.71 -24.87 6.81
CA GLY A 600 -42.59 -26.33 6.66
C GLY A 600 -41.24 -26.81 6.11
N LEU A 601 -40.56 -26.00 5.28
CA LEU A 601 -39.22 -26.29 4.76
C LEU A 601 -38.15 -26.07 5.83
N ARG A 602 -38.35 -25.04 6.67
CA ARG A 602 -37.48 -24.66 7.76
C ARG A 602 -37.39 -25.74 8.85
N ARG A 603 -38.53 -26.29 9.29
CA ARG A 603 -38.54 -27.39 10.29
C ARG A 603 -37.74 -28.61 9.83
N ARG A 604 -37.75 -28.94 8.52
CA ARG A 604 -36.97 -30.07 7.98
C ARG A 604 -35.48 -29.76 7.81
N MET A 605 -35.09 -28.54 7.43
CA MET A 605 -33.67 -28.14 7.40
C MET A 605 -33.01 -28.20 8.78
N ILE A 606 -33.75 -27.82 9.83
CA ILE A 606 -33.28 -27.90 11.22
C ILE A 606 -33.21 -29.37 11.69
N HIS A 607 -34.19 -30.21 11.35
CA HIS A 607 -34.22 -31.61 11.78
C HIS A 607 -33.14 -32.50 11.12
N ILE A 608 -32.78 -32.24 9.85
CA ILE A 608 -31.72 -32.98 9.15
C ILE A 608 -30.33 -32.73 9.78
N ARG A 609 -30.10 -31.55 10.38
CA ARG A 609 -28.84 -31.24 11.08
C ARG A 609 -28.70 -31.95 12.44
N HIS A 610 -29.79 -32.20 13.15
CA HIS A 610 -29.74 -32.86 14.47
C HIS A 610 -29.78 -34.39 14.42
N THR A 611 -30.13 -35.00 13.28
CA THR A 611 -30.35 -36.46 13.17
C THR A 611 -29.36 -37.18 12.26
N ALA A 612 -28.36 -36.50 11.68
CA ALA A 612 -27.31 -37.18 10.92
C ALA A 612 -26.36 -37.94 11.87
N PRO A 613 -26.35 -39.30 11.89
CA PRO A 613 -25.40 -40.05 12.69
C PRO A 613 -24.02 -40.02 12.02
N THR A 614 -22.99 -39.85 12.82
CA THR A 614 -21.55 -39.84 12.46
C THR A 614 -20.99 -41.22 12.11
N SER A 615 -21.77 -42.11 11.48
CA SER A 615 -21.29 -43.44 11.08
C SER A 615 -21.75 -43.80 9.66
N PRO A 616 -20.87 -44.43 8.85
CA PRO A 616 -21.24 -44.88 7.52
C PRO A 616 -22.29 -46.00 7.63
N PRO A 617 -23.23 -46.10 6.67
CA PRO A 617 -24.28 -47.11 6.74
C PRO A 617 -23.66 -48.51 6.66
N PRO A 618 -24.14 -49.49 7.46
CA PRO A 618 -23.70 -50.86 7.32
C PRO A 618 -24.16 -51.40 5.97
N THR A 619 -23.24 -52.02 5.25
CA THR A 619 -23.51 -52.77 4.04
C THR A 619 -24.31 -54.02 4.40
N VAL A 620 -25.57 -54.07 3.96
CA VAL A 620 -26.38 -55.30 4.03
C VAL A 620 -26.56 -55.87 2.61
N PRO A 621 -26.38 -57.18 2.39
CA PRO A 621 -26.36 -57.77 1.06
C PRO A 621 -27.77 -57.98 0.50
N LYS A 622 -27.87 -58.00 -0.84
CA LYS A 622 -29.08 -58.37 -1.59
C LYS A 622 -29.39 -59.86 -1.41
N GLY A 623 -30.62 -60.19 -1.03
CA GLY A 623 -31.15 -61.55 -1.04
C GLY A 623 -32.66 -61.61 -0.79
N ASN A 624 -33.39 -61.89 -1.87
CA ASN A 624 -34.72 -62.47 -2.08
C ASN A 624 -35.77 -62.51 -0.95
N ASP A 625 -36.90 -61.86 -1.23
CA ASP A 625 -38.29 -62.34 -1.28
C ASP A 625 -38.78 -63.47 -0.35
N GLU A 626 -39.95 -63.16 0.23
CA GLU A 626 -41.00 -64.03 0.82
C GLU A 626 -40.82 -64.54 2.27
N GLU A 627 -41.46 -63.85 3.24
CA GLU A 627 -42.71 -64.31 3.89
C GLU A 627 -43.09 -63.46 5.13
N ARG A 628 -44.43 -63.29 5.27
CA ARG A 628 -45.23 -63.08 6.51
C ARG A 628 -45.43 -61.67 7.11
N ASN A 629 -46.62 -61.16 6.78
CA ASN A 629 -47.52 -60.37 7.63
C ASN A 629 -47.70 -60.93 9.06
N LEU A 630 -47.84 -60.05 10.06
CA LEU A 630 -49.07 -59.85 10.85
C LEU A 630 -48.85 -58.89 12.03
N ASN A 631 -49.59 -57.78 12.02
CA ASN A 631 -50.08 -56.93 13.12
C ASN A 631 -49.91 -55.44 12.81
N ALA A 632 -50.80 -54.91 11.96
CA ALA A 632 -50.98 -53.49 11.74
C ALA A 632 -52.26 -53.04 12.47
N GLU A 633 -52.10 -52.55 13.70
CA GLU A 633 -53.03 -51.57 14.24
C GLU A 633 -52.82 -50.22 13.53
N HIS A 634 -53.90 -49.45 13.42
CA HIS A 634 -54.10 -48.34 12.48
C HIS A 634 -52.92 -47.37 12.27
N PRO A 635 -52.62 -46.95 11.03
CA PRO A 635 -51.70 -45.84 10.79
C PRO A 635 -52.34 -44.52 11.26
N PRO A 636 -51.61 -43.62 11.95
CA PRO A 636 -52.07 -42.25 12.15
C PRO A 636 -52.24 -41.59 10.77
N GLN A 637 -53.34 -40.86 10.61
CA GLN A 637 -53.72 -40.16 9.39
C GLN A 637 -52.50 -39.52 8.69
N GLN A 638 -52.17 -40.00 7.50
CA GLN A 638 -51.24 -39.31 6.61
C GLN A 638 -51.85 -37.96 6.25
N GLN A 639 -51.37 -36.89 6.88
CA GLN A 639 -51.56 -35.54 6.37
C GLN A 639 -50.96 -35.49 4.97
N THR A 640 -51.82 -35.38 3.95
CA THR A 640 -51.43 -35.08 2.57
C THR A 640 -50.61 -33.79 2.55
N ILE A 641 -49.30 -33.92 2.35
CA ILE A 641 -48.38 -32.79 2.27
C ILE A 641 -48.59 -32.08 0.92
N ASN A 642 -49.11 -30.86 0.94
CA ASN A 642 -49.23 -30.04 -0.25
C ASN A 642 -47.87 -29.40 -0.60
N TYR A 643 -47.14 -30.00 -1.54
CA TYR A 643 -45.82 -29.49 -1.99
C TYR A 643 -45.90 -28.09 -2.63
N ALA A 644 -47.08 -27.63 -3.06
CA ALA A 644 -47.27 -26.28 -3.60
C ALA A 644 -47.14 -25.19 -2.51
N ASP A 645 -47.53 -25.50 -1.27
CA ASP A 645 -47.42 -24.58 -0.13
C ASP A 645 -46.01 -24.50 0.45
N MET A 646 -45.11 -25.37 -0.01
CA MET A 646 -43.69 -25.40 0.37
C MET A 646 -42.79 -24.65 -0.63
N ARG A 647 -43.31 -24.01 -1.67
CA ARG A 647 -42.47 -23.19 -2.55
C ARG A 647 -42.25 -21.79 -1.94
N PRO A 648 -41.05 -21.21 -2.04
CA PRO A 648 -40.83 -19.80 -1.71
C PRO A 648 -41.79 -18.93 -2.52
N LYS A 649 -42.49 -18.00 -1.88
CA LYS A 649 -43.49 -17.13 -2.53
C LYS A 649 -42.97 -15.68 -2.51
N PRO A 650 -42.97 -14.95 -3.64
CA PRO A 650 -42.66 -13.53 -3.64
C PRO A 650 -43.73 -12.76 -2.87
N VAL A 651 -43.32 -11.74 -2.13
CA VAL A 651 -44.20 -10.80 -1.44
C VAL A 651 -44.70 -9.78 -2.46
N ASP A 652 -46.02 -9.53 -2.52
CA ASP A 652 -46.61 -8.53 -3.41
C ASP A 652 -46.31 -7.11 -2.90
N THR A 653 -45.26 -6.50 -3.43
CA THR A 653 -44.78 -5.18 -2.96
C THR A 653 -45.65 -4.00 -3.38
N ALA A 654 -46.61 -4.22 -4.29
CA ALA A 654 -47.56 -3.19 -4.71
C ALA A 654 -48.72 -3.00 -3.71
N LYS A 655 -48.88 -3.89 -2.72
CA LYS A 655 -49.96 -3.83 -1.72
C LYS A 655 -49.42 -3.96 -0.28
N PRO A 656 -48.83 -2.89 0.28
CA PRO A 656 -48.29 -2.91 1.64
C PRO A 656 -49.33 -3.25 2.72
N ASP A 657 -50.61 -2.94 2.50
CA ASP A 657 -51.72 -3.25 3.41
C ASP A 657 -51.98 -4.75 3.58
N ALA A 658 -51.49 -5.58 2.65
CA ALA A 658 -51.64 -7.03 2.70
C ALA A 658 -50.50 -7.73 3.47
N TYR A 659 -49.51 -6.99 3.96
CA TYR A 659 -48.41 -7.55 4.73
C TYR A 659 -48.86 -8.09 6.08
N THR A 660 -48.15 -9.10 6.59
CA THR A 660 -48.33 -9.51 7.98
C THR A 660 -47.94 -8.36 8.90
N LYS A 661 -48.62 -8.20 10.04
CA LYS A 661 -48.33 -7.13 11.00
C LYS A 661 -46.85 -7.14 11.43
N GLN A 662 -46.25 -8.33 11.51
CA GLN A 662 -44.84 -8.56 11.84
C GLN A 662 -43.90 -8.01 10.78
N LEU A 663 -44.14 -8.34 9.50
CA LEU A 663 -43.36 -7.78 8.41
C LEU A 663 -43.50 -6.26 8.35
N TYR A 664 -44.73 -5.75 8.51
CA TYR A 664 -45.04 -4.32 8.49
C TYR A 664 -44.28 -3.54 9.57
N HIS A 665 -44.31 -4.00 10.84
CA HIS A 665 -43.59 -3.32 11.93
C HIS A 665 -42.07 -3.46 11.82
N ALA A 666 -41.56 -4.60 11.37
CA ALA A 666 -40.13 -4.76 11.15
C ALA A 666 -39.61 -3.76 10.10
N LEU A 667 -40.31 -3.61 8.97
CA LEU A 667 -39.96 -2.66 7.92
C LEU A 667 -40.21 -1.20 8.33
N LEU A 668 -41.24 -0.92 9.12
CA LEU A 668 -41.48 0.38 9.77
C LEU A 668 -40.25 0.80 10.59
N ILE A 669 -39.74 -0.09 11.46
CA ILE A 669 -38.55 0.18 12.28
C ILE A 669 -37.33 0.39 11.39
N SER A 670 -37.14 -0.44 10.36
CA SER A 670 -36.03 -0.29 9.38
C SER A 670 -36.06 1.05 8.64
N SER A 671 -37.26 1.59 8.34
CA SER A 671 -37.42 2.87 7.64
C SER A 671 -37.35 4.10 8.55
N LEU A 672 -37.97 4.05 9.74
CA LEU A 672 -38.13 5.21 10.61
C LEU A 672 -36.94 5.41 11.56
N CYS A 673 -36.42 4.32 12.12
CA CYS A 673 -35.22 4.35 12.97
C CYS A 673 -33.95 4.42 12.13
N ASN A 674 -33.86 5.41 11.25
CA ASN A 674 -32.84 5.48 10.21
C ASN A 674 -32.56 6.94 9.82
N ASN A 675 -31.28 7.27 9.59
CA ASN A 675 -30.85 8.61 9.16
C ASN A 675 -30.34 8.66 7.73
N SER A 676 -30.30 7.51 7.06
CA SER A 676 -29.80 7.38 5.70
C SER A 676 -30.88 7.63 4.66
N SER A 677 -30.46 8.08 3.48
CA SER A 677 -31.33 8.29 2.34
C SER A 677 -30.64 7.86 1.05
N ILE A 678 -31.43 7.59 0.02
CA ILE A 678 -30.93 7.38 -1.33
C ILE A 678 -31.55 8.43 -2.25
N ARG A 679 -30.74 8.99 -3.15
CA ARG A 679 -31.17 9.98 -4.15
C ARG A 679 -30.72 9.53 -5.53
N ARG A 680 -31.54 9.82 -6.54
CA ARG A 680 -31.15 9.65 -7.93
C ARG A 680 -30.50 10.94 -8.41
N ASP A 681 -29.29 10.83 -8.95
CA ASP A 681 -28.55 11.92 -9.55
C ASP A 681 -29.17 12.26 -10.91
N GLU A 682 -29.51 13.53 -11.14
CA GLU A 682 -30.26 13.97 -12.32
C GLU A 682 -29.41 13.97 -13.60
N ASP A 683 -28.08 14.14 -13.48
CA ASP A 683 -27.16 14.22 -14.63
C ASP A 683 -26.69 12.83 -15.09
N THR A 684 -26.45 11.93 -14.13
CA THR A 684 -25.92 10.58 -14.42
C THR A 684 -26.97 9.47 -14.40
N GLY A 685 -28.13 9.72 -13.77
CA GLY A 685 -29.18 8.73 -13.56
C GLY A 685 -28.86 7.67 -12.50
N GLU A 686 -27.66 7.71 -11.90
CA GLU A 686 -27.19 6.80 -10.86
C GLU A 686 -27.81 7.10 -9.49
N ILE A 687 -27.99 6.08 -8.66
CA ILE A 687 -28.52 6.22 -7.31
C ILE A 687 -27.35 6.36 -6.34
N LYS A 688 -27.23 7.54 -5.73
CA LYS A 688 -26.27 7.84 -4.66
C LYS A 688 -26.92 7.62 -3.29
N SER A 689 -26.16 7.03 -2.37
CA SER A 689 -26.56 6.88 -0.98
C SER A 689 -25.87 7.89 -0.07
N ILE A 690 -26.62 8.34 0.92
CA ILE A 690 -26.16 9.25 1.97
C ILE A 690 -26.41 8.56 3.30
N GLY A 691 -25.36 8.37 4.11
CA GLY A 691 -25.41 7.76 5.44
C GLY A 691 -24.61 6.46 5.58
N ASP A 692 -24.73 5.80 6.73
CA ASP A 692 -23.97 4.57 7.04
C ASP A 692 -24.44 3.38 6.18
N PRO A 693 -23.53 2.54 5.64
CA PRO A 693 -23.93 1.40 4.80
C PRO A 693 -24.97 0.48 5.44
N THR A 694 -24.89 0.25 6.75
CA THR A 694 -25.83 -0.58 7.52
C THR A 694 -27.24 0.01 7.46
N GLU A 695 -27.34 1.33 7.61
CA GLU A 695 -28.60 2.06 7.57
C GLU A 695 -29.15 2.19 6.15
N VAL A 696 -28.27 2.45 5.17
CA VAL A 696 -28.63 2.48 3.76
C VAL A 696 -29.25 1.14 3.33
N ALA A 697 -28.67 0.01 3.75
CA ALA A 697 -29.21 -1.32 3.48
C ALA A 697 -30.64 -1.52 4.01
N LEU A 698 -30.94 -0.96 5.19
CA LEU A 698 -32.28 -0.99 5.79
C LEU A 698 -33.26 -0.07 5.05
N THR A 699 -32.80 1.12 4.63
CA THR A 699 -33.61 2.06 3.85
C THR A 699 -33.98 1.46 2.49
N VAL A 700 -33.03 0.84 1.80
CA VAL A 700 -33.27 0.14 0.53
C VAL A 700 -34.22 -1.03 0.75
N ALA A 701 -34.06 -1.83 1.81
CA ALA A 701 -34.97 -2.93 2.12
C ALA A 701 -36.42 -2.47 2.36
N ALA A 702 -36.60 -1.38 3.12
CA ALA A 702 -37.92 -0.80 3.35
C ALA A 702 -38.54 -0.24 2.06
N GLN A 703 -37.75 0.42 1.20
CA GLN A 703 -38.21 0.92 -0.09
C GLN A 703 -38.53 -0.19 -1.10
N LYS A 704 -37.76 -1.28 -1.13
CA LYS A 704 -38.06 -2.49 -1.91
C LYS A 704 -39.43 -3.06 -1.56
N ALA A 705 -39.81 -2.95 -0.28
CA ALA A 705 -41.11 -3.36 0.22
C ALA A 705 -42.22 -2.31 0.04
N GLY A 706 -41.97 -1.17 -0.61
CA GLY A 706 -42.94 -0.08 -0.76
C GLY A 706 -43.18 0.74 0.51
N LEU A 707 -42.43 0.50 1.60
CA LEU A 707 -42.58 1.15 2.91
C LEU A 707 -41.42 2.11 3.21
N GLY A 708 -41.01 2.89 2.20
CA GLY A 708 -39.96 3.89 2.35
C GLY A 708 -40.36 5.10 3.20
N ARG A 709 -39.40 5.98 3.48
CA ARG A 709 -39.64 7.16 4.34
C ARG A 709 -40.71 8.13 3.79
N THR A 710 -40.83 8.25 2.47
CA THR A 710 -41.89 9.04 1.83
C THR A 710 -43.27 8.50 2.15
N TYR A 711 -43.47 7.19 2.08
CA TYR A 711 -44.73 6.52 2.43
C TYR A 711 -45.20 6.87 3.85
N TRP A 712 -44.29 6.80 4.83
CA TRP A 712 -44.63 7.12 6.22
C TRP A 712 -44.91 8.60 6.46
N ASN A 713 -44.15 9.48 5.80
CA ASN A 713 -44.38 10.92 5.87
C ASN A 713 -45.74 11.29 5.26
N ASP A 714 -46.10 10.69 4.12
CA ASP A 714 -47.39 10.91 3.45
C ASP A 714 -48.57 10.42 4.30
N LEU A 715 -48.37 9.35 5.07
CA LEU A 715 -49.34 8.90 6.07
C LEU A 715 -49.47 9.86 7.26
N GLY A 716 -48.51 10.75 7.49
CA GLY A 716 -48.55 11.77 8.56
C GLY A 716 -47.63 11.49 9.75
N TYR A 717 -46.68 10.54 9.65
CA TYR A 717 -45.68 10.33 10.69
C TYR A 717 -44.67 11.49 10.73
N LYS A 718 -44.44 12.06 11.91
CA LYS A 718 -43.45 13.14 12.12
C LYS A 718 -42.50 12.77 13.25
N LYS A 719 -41.20 12.90 13.00
CA LYS A 719 -40.16 12.64 14.01
C LYS A 719 -40.24 13.70 15.10
N VAL A 720 -40.35 13.27 16.35
CA VAL A 720 -40.41 14.12 17.54
C VAL A 720 -39.07 14.14 18.25
N PHE A 721 -38.46 12.97 18.40
CA PHE A 721 -37.24 12.80 19.17
C PHE A 721 -36.36 11.73 18.54
N GLU A 722 -35.05 11.85 18.74
CA GLU A 722 -34.08 10.85 18.32
C GLU A 722 -32.98 10.74 19.36
N ARG A 723 -32.65 9.50 19.71
CA ARG A 723 -31.43 9.16 20.42
C ARG A 723 -30.51 8.46 19.43
N ALA A 724 -29.50 9.19 18.96
CA ALA A 724 -28.51 8.69 18.02
C ALA A 724 -27.81 7.41 18.53
N PHE A 725 -27.21 6.65 17.62
CA PHE A 725 -26.43 5.48 17.99
C PHE A 725 -25.29 5.85 18.95
N ASP A 726 -25.10 5.04 19.98
CA ASP A 726 -24.05 5.19 20.98
C ASP A 726 -23.31 3.86 21.14
N SER A 727 -21.98 3.89 21.17
CA SER A 727 -21.13 2.69 21.21
C SER A 727 -21.17 1.94 22.54
N GLU A 728 -21.45 2.62 23.65
CA GLU A 728 -21.62 1.97 24.96
C GLU A 728 -22.98 1.26 25.01
N ARG A 729 -24.05 1.91 24.53
CA ARG A 729 -25.41 1.35 24.52
C ARG A 729 -25.63 0.34 23.40
N LYS A 730 -24.95 0.50 22.26
CA LYS A 730 -25.12 -0.27 21.01
C LYS A 730 -26.54 -0.23 20.43
N LEU A 731 -27.27 0.86 20.68
CA LEU A 731 -28.67 1.05 20.29
C LEU A 731 -28.90 2.44 19.71
N MET A 732 -29.86 2.54 18.79
CA MET A 732 -30.42 3.78 18.27
C MET A 732 -31.93 3.73 18.43
N SER A 733 -32.54 4.85 18.85
CA SER A 733 -33.98 4.96 18.96
C SER A 733 -34.51 6.28 18.40
N SER A 734 -35.74 6.25 17.89
CA SER A 734 -36.41 7.44 17.36
C SER A 734 -37.90 7.37 17.60
N VAL A 735 -38.49 8.53 17.92
CA VAL A 735 -39.90 8.66 18.32
C VAL A 735 -40.64 9.47 17.27
N PHE A 736 -41.81 8.97 16.86
CA PHE A 736 -42.67 9.59 15.84
C PHE A 736 -44.11 9.74 16.35
N THR A 737 -44.81 10.77 15.90
CA THR A 737 -46.28 10.88 16.08
C THR A 737 -47.01 10.01 15.07
N GLN A 738 -48.03 9.27 15.52
CA GLN A 738 -48.91 8.50 14.65
C GLN A 738 -50.16 9.34 14.23
N PRO A 739 -50.69 9.17 13.00
CA PRO A 739 -51.90 9.86 12.55
C PRO A 739 -53.17 9.23 13.15
N GLY A 740 -54.07 10.04 13.73
CA GLY A 740 -55.34 9.58 14.32
C GLY A 740 -55.95 10.58 15.32
N ALA A 741 -57.24 10.39 15.69
CA ALA A 741 -57.98 11.29 16.59
C ALA A 741 -57.45 11.30 18.04
N ASP A 742 -56.76 10.23 18.45
CA ASP A 742 -55.99 10.11 19.70
C ASP A 742 -54.52 9.83 19.33
N ALA A 743 -53.78 10.86 18.90
CA ALA A 743 -52.46 10.71 18.26
C ALA A 743 -51.36 10.16 19.20
N GLU A 744 -51.26 8.84 19.32
CA GLU A 744 -50.21 8.11 20.05
C GLU A 744 -48.80 8.37 19.48
N LEU A 745 -47.78 8.27 20.34
CA LEU A 745 -46.37 8.32 19.95
C LEU A 745 -45.85 6.89 19.77
N ILE A 746 -45.01 6.66 18.76
CA ILE A 746 -44.31 5.38 18.57
C ILE A 746 -42.80 5.59 18.68
N MET A 747 -42.17 4.88 19.60
CA MET A 747 -40.72 4.74 19.69
C MET A 747 -40.30 3.51 18.88
N THR A 748 -39.39 3.70 17.95
CA THR A 748 -38.73 2.64 17.18
C THR A 748 -37.29 2.52 17.65
N CYS A 749 -36.77 1.31 17.77
CA CYS A 749 -35.43 1.04 18.28
C CYS A 749 -34.75 -0.07 17.47
N LYS A 750 -33.47 0.11 17.15
CA LYS A 750 -32.62 -0.88 16.51
C LYS A 750 -31.26 -0.97 17.19
N GLY A 751 -30.61 -2.12 17.11
CA GLY A 751 -29.22 -2.25 17.53
C GLY A 751 -28.78 -3.70 17.75
N ALA A 752 -27.77 -3.91 18.60
CA ALA A 752 -27.26 -5.24 18.88
C ALA A 752 -28.37 -6.15 19.48
N PRO A 753 -28.64 -7.35 18.92
CA PRO A 753 -29.72 -8.22 19.38
C PRO A 753 -29.68 -8.50 20.89
N GLU A 754 -28.49 -8.75 21.43
CA GLU A 754 -28.28 -9.07 22.86
C GLU A 754 -28.63 -7.90 23.79
N GLU A 755 -28.25 -6.66 23.42
CA GLU A 755 -28.56 -5.48 24.23
C GLU A 755 -30.03 -5.06 24.09
N LEU A 756 -30.60 -5.24 22.90
CA LEU A 756 -32.01 -4.94 22.66
C LEU A 756 -32.93 -5.92 23.39
N LEU A 757 -32.60 -7.21 23.39
CA LEU A 757 -33.38 -8.25 24.08
C LEU A 757 -33.50 -7.98 25.59
N LYS A 758 -32.42 -7.52 26.26
CA LYS A 758 -32.45 -7.13 27.68
C LYS A 758 -33.47 -6.03 28.00
N LYS A 759 -33.82 -5.21 27.01
CA LYS A 759 -34.74 -4.07 27.13
C LYS A 759 -36.16 -4.39 26.66
N CYS A 760 -36.37 -5.58 26.09
CA CYS A 760 -37.67 -6.02 25.62
C CYS A 760 -38.42 -6.78 26.72
N SER A 761 -39.61 -6.30 27.10
CA SER A 761 -40.48 -7.01 28.05
C SER A 761 -41.57 -7.83 27.36
N HIS A 762 -41.83 -7.53 26.08
CA HIS A 762 -42.85 -8.19 25.27
C HIS A 762 -42.32 -8.53 23.88
N PHE A 763 -43.02 -9.39 23.16
CA PHE A 763 -42.81 -9.67 21.74
C PHE A 763 -44.16 -9.68 21.01
N MET A 764 -44.12 -9.47 19.69
CA MET A 764 -45.35 -9.38 18.91
C MET A 764 -45.94 -10.76 18.60
N HIS A 765 -47.18 -11.02 19.03
CA HIS A 765 -47.84 -12.32 18.88
C HIS A 765 -48.42 -12.54 17.47
N SER A 766 -48.47 -13.80 17.00
CA SER A 766 -48.84 -14.13 15.62
C SER A 766 -50.35 -14.14 15.32
N ASN A 767 -51.21 -14.16 16.33
CA ASN A 767 -52.55 -14.74 16.19
C ASN A 767 -53.76 -13.86 16.57
N ASP A 768 -53.70 -12.52 16.51
CA ASP A 768 -54.93 -11.75 16.74
C ASP A 768 -55.14 -10.43 15.96
N ALA A 769 -56.42 -10.16 15.69
CA ALA A 769 -56.90 -8.95 15.04
C ALA A 769 -56.65 -7.69 15.89
N THR A 770 -56.53 -7.84 17.21
CA THR A 770 -56.08 -6.82 18.17
C THR A 770 -54.59 -6.99 18.48
N ALA A 771 -53.82 -5.90 18.48
CA ALA A 771 -52.38 -5.87 18.74
C ALA A 771 -52.02 -6.24 20.20
N ALA A 772 -52.23 -7.49 20.61
CA ALA A 772 -51.83 -7.97 21.92
C ALA A 772 -50.34 -8.36 21.90
N ALA A 773 -49.50 -7.52 22.50
CA ALA A 773 -48.11 -7.88 22.80
C ALA A 773 -48.11 -8.99 23.86
N SER A 774 -47.38 -10.08 23.63
CA SER A 774 -47.22 -11.16 24.61
C SER A 774 -46.01 -10.91 25.49
N GLN A 775 -46.08 -11.27 26.76
CA GLN A 775 -44.95 -11.13 27.68
C GLN A 775 -43.77 -12.00 27.20
N MET A 776 -42.56 -11.46 27.28
CA MET A 776 -41.34 -12.18 26.91
C MET A 776 -41.21 -13.48 27.72
N THR A 777 -40.96 -14.59 27.03
CA THR A 777 -40.72 -15.91 27.64
C THR A 777 -39.29 -16.35 27.39
N ASP A 778 -38.72 -17.14 28.31
CA ASP A 778 -37.35 -17.67 28.17
C ASP A 778 -37.20 -18.53 26.91
N ASP A 779 -38.24 -19.27 26.54
CA ASP A 779 -38.28 -20.07 25.30
C ASP A 779 -38.17 -19.19 24.05
N PHE A 780 -38.91 -18.08 23.99
CA PHE A 780 -38.84 -17.16 22.85
C PHE A 780 -37.51 -16.40 22.83
N ALA A 781 -37.01 -15.95 23.98
CA ALA A 781 -35.69 -15.31 24.06
C ALA A 781 -34.58 -16.26 23.57
N SER A 782 -34.65 -17.54 23.93
CA SER A 782 -33.75 -18.59 23.44
C SER A 782 -33.89 -18.78 21.93
N GLN A 783 -35.12 -18.78 21.39
CA GLN A 783 -35.37 -18.84 19.95
C GLN A 783 -34.75 -17.65 19.19
N VAL A 784 -34.86 -16.43 19.71
CA VAL A 784 -34.22 -15.25 19.10
C VAL A 784 -32.70 -15.40 19.13
N TYR A 785 -32.14 -15.90 20.23
CA TYR A 785 -30.71 -16.15 20.35
C TYR A 785 -30.22 -17.18 19.32
N ASP A 786 -30.90 -18.32 19.19
CA ASP A 786 -30.58 -19.37 18.21
C ASP A 786 -30.62 -18.84 16.78
N GLU A 787 -31.61 -17.99 16.46
CA GLU A 787 -31.74 -17.39 15.14
C GLU A 787 -30.67 -16.34 14.86
N ASN A 788 -30.29 -15.54 15.87
CA ASN A 788 -29.15 -14.64 15.79
C ASN A 788 -27.85 -15.40 15.49
N VAL A 789 -27.59 -16.50 16.21
CA VAL A 789 -26.44 -17.37 15.96
C VAL A 789 -26.50 -17.98 14.56
N ARG A 790 -27.67 -18.43 14.08
CA ARG A 790 -27.84 -18.95 12.72
C ARG A 790 -27.45 -17.91 11.67
N MET A 791 -28.00 -16.69 11.77
CA MET A 791 -27.69 -15.61 10.83
C MET A 791 -26.21 -15.23 10.88
N ALA A 792 -25.64 -15.10 12.08
CA ALA A 792 -24.22 -14.80 12.26
C ALA A 792 -23.31 -15.89 11.65
N SER A 793 -23.67 -17.17 11.80
CA SER A 793 -22.93 -18.31 11.22
C SER A 793 -22.90 -18.32 9.68
N GLN A 794 -23.83 -17.59 9.05
CA GLN A 794 -23.86 -17.38 7.60
C GLN A 794 -23.05 -16.16 7.16
N GLY A 795 -22.39 -15.47 8.08
CA GLY A 795 -21.65 -14.23 7.81
C GLY A 795 -22.53 -12.99 7.75
N LEU A 796 -23.75 -13.05 8.29
CA LEU A 796 -24.65 -11.90 8.35
C LEU A 796 -24.33 -11.03 9.58
N ARG A 797 -24.29 -9.72 9.40
CA ARG A 797 -24.35 -8.73 10.47
C ARG A 797 -25.81 -8.60 10.92
N VAL A 798 -26.10 -9.02 12.15
CA VAL A 798 -27.48 -9.10 12.66
C VAL A 798 -27.82 -7.87 13.51
N LEU A 799 -29.00 -7.29 13.28
CA LEU A 799 -29.58 -6.24 14.12
C LEU A 799 -30.94 -6.69 14.65
N GLY A 800 -31.21 -6.36 15.91
CA GLY A 800 -32.55 -6.48 16.49
C GLY A 800 -33.41 -5.27 16.15
N LEU A 801 -34.71 -5.52 16.00
CA LEU A 801 -35.74 -4.52 15.73
C LEU A 801 -36.81 -4.60 16.83
N ALA A 802 -37.08 -3.47 17.49
CA ALA A 802 -38.12 -3.37 18.50
C ALA A 802 -38.83 -2.02 18.45
N TYR A 803 -40.04 -1.94 19.02
CA TYR A 803 -40.80 -0.70 19.12
C TYR A 803 -41.57 -0.62 20.45
N LYS A 804 -42.10 0.56 20.76
CA LYS A 804 -42.94 0.82 21.93
C LYS A 804 -43.95 1.91 21.59
N THR A 805 -45.20 1.71 21.95
CA THR A 805 -46.25 2.73 21.83
C THR A 805 -46.38 3.50 23.13
N ILE A 806 -46.47 4.83 23.05
CA ILE A 806 -46.52 5.75 24.18
C ILE A 806 -47.80 6.60 24.05
N PRO A 807 -48.73 6.57 25.01
CA PRO A 807 -49.92 7.42 25.00
C PRO A 807 -49.54 8.91 25.07
N ARG A 808 -50.16 9.76 24.23
CA ARG A 808 -49.81 11.18 24.13
C ARG A 808 -49.97 11.94 25.44
N ASP A 809 -51.00 11.61 26.23
CA ASP A 809 -51.30 12.27 27.52
C ASP A 809 -50.20 12.12 28.58
N SER A 810 -49.23 11.22 28.37
CA SER A 810 -48.13 10.95 29.29
C SER A 810 -46.85 11.76 29.01
N VAL A 811 -46.83 12.56 27.93
CA VAL A 811 -45.67 13.37 27.52
C VAL A 811 -46.07 14.84 27.47
N SER A 812 -45.44 15.69 28.30
CA SER A 812 -45.70 17.13 28.26
C SER A 812 -44.95 17.77 27.07
N ASP A 813 -45.55 18.75 26.41
CA ASP A 813 -44.90 19.49 25.30
C ASP A 813 -43.57 20.17 25.73
N ALA A 814 -43.33 20.33 27.04
CA ALA A 814 -42.10 20.87 27.62
C ALA A 814 -40.92 19.87 27.68
N ASP A 815 -41.20 18.56 27.70
CA ASP A 815 -40.16 17.51 27.73
C ASP A 815 -39.52 17.28 26.34
N ALA A 816 -40.21 17.66 25.26
CA ALA A 816 -39.71 17.53 23.89
C ALA A 816 -38.81 18.71 23.43
N ILE A 817 -38.82 19.82 24.17
CA ILE A 817 -38.18 21.10 23.77
C ILE A 817 -36.92 21.40 24.61
N SER A 818 -36.72 20.74 25.74
CA SER A 818 -35.77 21.19 26.78
C SER A 818 -34.32 20.66 26.70
N GLU A 819 -33.93 19.92 25.66
CA GLU A 819 -32.52 19.47 25.49
C GLU A 819 -31.76 20.13 24.32
N GLU A 820 -32.41 20.94 23.47
CA GLU A 820 -31.70 21.63 22.37
C GLU A 820 -30.90 22.87 22.80
N GLN A 821 -31.01 23.35 24.06
CA GLN A 821 -30.45 24.65 24.46
C GLN A 821 -29.38 24.69 25.57
N ASP A 822 -29.04 23.61 26.27
CA ASP A 822 -28.00 23.66 27.31
C ASP A 822 -26.97 22.52 27.17
N GLN A 823 -25.83 22.81 26.51
CA GLN A 823 -24.66 21.92 26.40
C GLN A 823 -23.42 22.46 27.13
N ASP A 824 -23.59 23.34 28.13
CA ASP A 824 -22.50 23.83 28.97
C ASP A 824 -22.72 23.42 30.44
N GLU A 825 -22.40 22.18 30.80
CA GLU A 825 -21.77 21.74 32.07
C GLU A 825 -21.93 20.23 32.33
N PRO A 826 -20.89 19.52 32.82
CA PRO A 826 -21.01 18.14 33.30
C PRO A 826 -21.42 18.15 34.78
N SER A 827 -22.72 18.10 35.07
CA SER A 827 -23.20 17.80 36.42
C SER A 827 -24.28 16.71 36.43
N SER A 828 -24.15 15.84 37.42
CA SER A 828 -24.95 14.67 37.75
C SER A 828 -26.44 14.71 37.41
N SER A 829 -26.90 13.63 36.76
CA SER A 829 -28.27 13.10 36.80
C SER A 829 -29.39 14.10 36.54
N LYS A 830 -29.57 14.52 35.28
CA LYS A 830 -30.86 15.05 34.82
C LYS A 830 -31.71 13.89 34.29
N ALA A 831 -32.89 13.75 34.86
CA ALA A 831 -33.81 12.63 34.62
C ALA A 831 -34.42 12.74 33.23
N THR A 832 -34.05 11.80 32.35
CA THR A 832 -34.83 11.47 31.15
C THR A 832 -36.25 11.13 31.61
N SER A 833 -37.28 11.78 31.04
CA SER A 833 -38.67 11.53 31.39
C SER A 833 -38.94 10.01 31.34
N PRO A 834 -39.52 9.39 32.39
CA PRO A 834 -39.58 7.93 32.54
C PRO A 834 -40.28 7.21 31.38
N HIS A 835 -41.12 7.92 30.61
CA HIS A 835 -41.82 7.40 29.44
C HIS A 835 -40.95 7.31 28.17
N LEU A 836 -39.87 8.09 28.05
CA LEU A 836 -38.91 8.07 26.94
C LEU A 836 -37.71 7.13 27.20
N ALA A 837 -37.72 6.38 28.30
CA ALA A 837 -36.72 5.36 28.56
C ALA A 837 -36.81 4.20 27.56
N GLU A 838 -35.65 3.74 27.08
CA GLU A 838 -35.45 2.55 26.22
C GLU A 838 -35.64 1.26 27.03
N GLU A 839 -36.80 1.10 27.66
CA GLU A 839 -37.22 -0.04 28.48
C GLU A 839 -38.67 -0.41 28.16
N GLN A 840 -39.01 -1.68 28.42
CA GLN A 840 -40.31 -2.28 28.12
C GLN A 840 -40.66 -2.26 26.62
N LEU A 841 -39.68 -2.54 25.77
CA LEU A 841 -39.85 -2.60 24.33
C LEU A 841 -40.59 -3.89 23.91
N ILE A 842 -41.25 -3.83 22.75
CA ILE A 842 -41.87 -4.96 22.05
C ILE A 842 -40.93 -5.42 20.93
N PHE A 843 -40.41 -6.64 21.05
CA PHE A 843 -39.54 -7.23 20.03
C PHE A 843 -40.33 -7.56 18.76
N ALA A 844 -39.82 -7.14 17.60
CA ALA A 844 -40.46 -7.31 16.30
C ALA A 844 -39.74 -8.30 15.37
N GLY A 845 -38.41 -8.36 15.42
CA GLY A 845 -37.64 -9.26 14.55
C GLY A 845 -36.13 -9.03 14.56
N LEU A 846 -35.44 -9.82 13.74
CA LEU A 846 -34.02 -9.73 13.44
C LEU A 846 -33.83 -9.43 11.95
N VAL A 847 -32.89 -8.56 11.62
CA VAL A 847 -32.49 -8.31 10.24
C VAL A 847 -31.02 -8.67 10.06
N GLY A 848 -30.73 -9.51 9.07
CA GLY A 848 -29.40 -9.96 8.68
C GLY A 848 -28.91 -9.22 7.45
N LEU A 849 -27.83 -8.46 7.63
CA LEU A 849 -27.17 -7.67 6.59
C LEU A 849 -25.92 -8.40 6.11
N ILE A 850 -25.57 -8.29 4.84
CA ILE A 850 -24.39 -8.93 4.27
C ILE A 850 -23.60 -7.96 3.41
N ASP A 851 -22.28 -8.09 3.45
CA ASP A 851 -21.36 -7.57 2.44
C ASP A 851 -20.91 -8.77 1.58
N PRO A 852 -21.58 -9.02 0.44
CA PRO A 852 -21.41 -10.25 -0.30
C PRO A 852 -20.04 -10.30 -1.01
N PRO A 853 -19.48 -11.50 -1.23
CA PRO A 853 -18.28 -11.66 -2.03
C PRO A 853 -18.47 -11.17 -3.47
N LYS A 854 -17.44 -10.53 -4.06
CA LYS A 854 -17.48 -10.11 -5.47
C LYS A 854 -17.59 -11.32 -6.39
N LYS A 855 -18.31 -11.16 -7.51
CA LYS A 855 -18.40 -12.18 -8.57
C LYS A 855 -17.00 -12.57 -9.07
N GLY A 856 -16.75 -13.86 -9.20
CA GLY A 856 -15.47 -14.43 -9.65
C GLY A 856 -14.39 -14.60 -8.56
N VAL A 857 -14.53 -14.00 -7.37
CA VAL A 857 -13.50 -14.11 -6.31
C VAL A 857 -13.35 -15.56 -5.82
N LYS A 858 -14.45 -16.29 -5.68
CA LYS A 858 -14.42 -17.71 -5.29
C LYS A 858 -13.62 -18.57 -6.29
N GLU A 859 -13.84 -18.35 -7.58
CA GLU A 859 -13.13 -19.05 -8.66
C GLU A 859 -11.65 -18.65 -8.71
N ALA A 860 -11.36 -17.37 -8.47
CA ALA A 860 -10.00 -16.86 -8.36
C ALA A 860 -9.24 -17.45 -7.17
N VAL A 861 -9.86 -17.54 -5.99
CA VAL A 861 -9.28 -18.22 -4.81
C VAL A 861 -9.02 -19.70 -5.11
N ALA A 862 -9.98 -20.40 -5.72
CA ALA A 862 -9.79 -21.79 -6.13
C ALA A 862 -8.62 -21.96 -7.12
N THR A 863 -8.48 -21.03 -8.07
CA THR A 863 -7.36 -21.00 -9.03
C THR A 863 -6.03 -20.77 -8.32
N CYS A 864 -5.97 -19.84 -7.35
CA CYS A 864 -4.79 -19.61 -6.52
C CYS A 864 -4.40 -20.88 -5.74
N GLN A 865 -5.37 -21.53 -5.08
CA GLN A 865 -5.11 -22.74 -4.31
C GLN A 865 -4.64 -23.90 -5.20
N GLN A 866 -5.24 -24.08 -6.39
CA GLN A 866 -4.78 -25.06 -7.38
C GLN A 866 -3.35 -24.77 -7.86
N ALA A 867 -3.00 -23.48 -7.99
CA ALA A 867 -1.66 -23.01 -8.33
C ALA A 867 -0.66 -23.06 -7.15
N GLY A 868 -1.07 -23.61 -6.00
CA GLY A 868 -0.27 -23.71 -4.77
C GLY A 868 -0.03 -22.38 -4.04
N ILE A 869 -0.86 -21.36 -4.28
CA ILE A 869 -0.80 -20.05 -3.63
C ILE A 869 -1.79 -20.05 -2.44
N HIS A 870 -1.29 -19.76 -1.24
CA HIS A 870 -2.13 -19.66 -0.05
C HIS A 870 -2.79 -18.28 0.03
N CYS A 871 -4.11 -18.23 0.09
CA CYS A 871 -4.85 -17.00 0.29
C CYS A 871 -5.11 -16.79 1.78
N ILE A 872 -4.79 -15.60 2.30
CA ILE A 872 -5.03 -15.21 3.69
C ILE A 872 -5.96 -14.01 3.70
N MET A 873 -7.04 -14.11 4.47
CA MET A 873 -7.95 -13.00 4.73
C MET A 873 -7.50 -12.23 5.96
N ILE A 874 -7.36 -10.92 5.84
CA ILE A 874 -7.08 -10.01 6.95
C ILE A 874 -8.25 -9.03 7.03
N THR A 875 -8.86 -8.85 8.19
CA THR A 875 -10.03 -7.97 8.32
C THR A 875 -10.20 -7.38 9.72
N GLY A 876 -10.88 -6.23 9.77
CA GLY A 876 -11.37 -5.60 11.01
C GLY A 876 -12.68 -6.19 11.53
N ASP A 877 -13.32 -7.11 10.80
CA ASP A 877 -14.58 -7.74 11.20
C ASP A 877 -14.42 -8.72 12.37
N HIS A 878 -15.55 -9.12 12.96
CA HIS A 878 -15.62 -10.22 13.91
C HIS A 878 -15.19 -11.55 13.29
N ILE A 879 -14.61 -12.42 14.11
CA ILE A 879 -14.02 -13.69 13.66
C ILE A 879 -15.06 -14.63 13.06
N GLU A 880 -16.28 -14.66 13.58
CA GLU A 880 -17.37 -15.50 13.06
C GLU A 880 -17.75 -15.08 11.64
N THR A 881 -17.95 -13.78 11.42
CA THR A 881 -18.27 -13.22 10.10
C THR A 881 -17.12 -13.43 9.12
N ALA A 882 -15.89 -13.14 9.54
CA ALA A 882 -14.70 -13.32 8.72
C ALA A 882 -14.53 -14.80 8.30
N THR A 883 -14.69 -15.73 9.24
CA THR A 883 -14.58 -17.17 8.99
C THR A 883 -15.69 -17.66 8.06
N ALA A 884 -16.92 -17.20 8.24
CA ALA A 884 -18.04 -17.56 7.37
C ALA A 884 -17.81 -17.10 5.91
N ILE A 885 -17.40 -15.85 5.70
CA ILE A 885 -17.08 -15.33 4.36
C ILE A 885 -15.86 -16.06 3.77
N ALA A 886 -14.82 -16.32 4.58
CA ALA A 886 -13.66 -17.08 4.16
C ALA A 886 -14.03 -18.51 3.73
N SER A 887 -14.96 -19.17 4.41
CA SER A 887 -15.48 -20.48 4.01
C SER A 887 -16.30 -20.43 2.73
N GLN A 888 -17.12 -19.40 2.51
CA GLN A 888 -17.86 -19.23 1.25
C GLN A 888 -16.92 -19.08 0.04
N LEU A 889 -15.80 -18.37 0.25
CA LEU A 889 -14.76 -18.15 -0.75
C LEU A 889 -13.80 -19.34 -0.93
N GLY A 890 -13.85 -20.33 -0.03
CA GLY A 890 -12.93 -21.47 -0.01
C GLY A 890 -11.57 -21.20 0.65
N ILE A 891 -11.37 -20.02 1.25
CA ILE A 891 -10.16 -19.65 2.01
C ILE A 891 -10.05 -20.45 3.32
N PHE A 892 -11.18 -20.73 3.96
CA PHE A 892 -11.24 -21.43 5.26
C PHE A 892 -12.04 -22.73 5.15
N GLN A 893 -11.44 -23.87 5.51
CA GLN A 893 -12.09 -25.19 5.47
C GLN A 893 -12.34 -25.71 6.90
N ASN A 894 -13.62 -25.87 7.27
CA ASN A 894 -14.02 -26.30 8.62
C ASN A 894 -13.74 -27.79 8.90
N ASP A 895 -13.68 -28.62 7.84
CA ASP A 895 -13.76 -30.09 7.95
C ASP A 895 -12.40 -30.81 7.88
N THR A 896 -11.29 -30.08 7.74
CA THR A 896 -9.92 -30.63 7.70
C THR A 896 -9.14 -30.26 8.97
N PRO A 897 -9.08 -31.14 9.98
CA PRO A 897 -8.32 -30.89 11.20
C PRO A 897 -6.86 -30.55 10.86
N GLY A 898 -6.41 -29.35 11.25
CA GLY A 898 -5.02 -28.92 11.10
C GLY A 898 -4.67 -28.17 9.81
N MET A 899 -5.61 -27.81 8.92
CA MET A 899 -5.32 -27.01 7.71
C MET A 899 -5.74 -25.53 7.79
N SER A 900 -6.75 -25.16 8.58
CA SER A 900 -7.22 -23.77 8.64
C SER A 900 -7.37 -23.30 10.09
N ARG A 901 -6.63 -22.25 10.44
CA ARG A 901 -6.70 -21.57 11.74
C ARG A 901 -7.14 -20.12 11.55
N ALA A 902 -8.01 -19.65 12.43
CA ALA A 902 -8.38 -18.23 12.54
C ALA A 902 -7.84 -17.67 13.86
N ILE A 903 -7.35 -16.43 13.85
CA ILE A 903 -6.79 -15.75 15.03
C ILE A 903 -7.38 -14.33 15.14
N LEU A 904 -7.60 -13.87 16.37
CA LEU A 904 -7.97 -12.49 16.69
C LEU A 904 -6.73 -11.59 16.83
N GLY A 905 -6.80 -10.32 16.41
CA GLY A 905 -5.70 -9.36 16.52
C GLY A 905 -5.13 -9.25 17.94
N ARG A 906 -6.00 -9.21 18.96
CA ARG A 906 -5.59 -9.19 20.38
C ARG A 906 -4.77 -10.41 20.81
N GLU A 907 -4.95 -11.56 20.16
CA GLU A 907 -4.16 -12.77 20.44
C GLU A 907 -2.80 -12.66 19.75
N LEU A 908 -2.75 -12.00 18.59
CA LEU A 908 -1.51 -11.72 17.88
C LEU A 908 -0.63 -10.71 18.65
N ASP A 909 -1.24 -9.70 19.28
CA ASP A 909 -0.55 -8.70 20.11
C ASP A 909 0.15 -9.33 21.32
N LEU A 910 -0.30 -10.52 21.77
CA LEU A 910 0.29 -11.26 22.89
C LEU A 910 1.46 -12.16 22.45
N LEU A 911 1.66 -12.34 21.14
CA LEU A 911 2.72 -13.18 20.59
C LEU A 911 3.93 -12.31 20.23
N SER A 912 5.14 -12.83 20.49
CA SER A 912 6.37 -12.25 19.93
C SER A 912 6.46 -12.53 18.43
N ASP A 913 7.23 -11.73 17.69
CA ASP A 913 7.48 -11.95 16.25
C ASP A 913 7.92 -13.40 15.96
N ASP A 914 8.81 -13.96 16.80
CA ASP A 914 9.27 -15.36 16.67
C ASP A 914 8.12 -16.37 16.88
N ALA A 915 7.23 -16.12 17.83
CA ALA A 915 6.08 -17.00 18.08
C ALA A 915 5.06 -16.95 16.92
N ILE A 916 4.91 -15.81 16.24
CA ILE A 916 4.07 -15.67 15.05
C ILE A 916 4.64 -16.51 13.88
N ILE A 917 5.97 -16.52 13.72
CA ILE A 917 6.67 -17.33 12.70
C ILE A 917 6.38 -18.82 12.92
N GLU A 918 6.39 -19.29 14.17
CA GLU A 918 6.26 -20.70 14.55
C GLU A 918 4.82 -21.27 14.46
N LEU A 919 3.81 -20.43 14.20
CA LEU A 919 2.41 -20.88 14.09
C LEU A 919 2.27 -21.96 12.99
N ASN A 920 1.85 -23.17 13.39
CA ASN A 920 1.65 -24.30 12.49
C ASN A 920 0.32 -25.02 12.78
N PRO A 921 -0.65 -25.06 11.83
CA PRO A 921 -0.65 -24.36 10.55
C PRO A 921 -0.64 -22.84 10.72
N PHE A 922 -0.12 -22.11 9.73
CA PHE A 922 -0.22 -20.65 9.71
C PHE A 922 -1.68 -20.25 9.50
N PRO A 923 -2.23 -19.24 10.21
CA PRO A 923 -3.63 -18.87 10.08
C PRO A 923 -3.99 -18.38 8.68
N SER A 924 -5.19 -18.74 8.21
CA SER A 924 -5.76 -18.28 6.94
C SER A 924 -6.71 -17.09 7.12
N VAL A 925 -7.15 -16.82 8.35
CA VAL A 925 -8.04 -15.71 8.69
C VAL A 925 -7.50 -14.98 9.91
N PHE A 926 -7.29 -13.68 9.78
CA PHE A 926 -6.96 -12.77 10.87
C PHE A 926 -8.09 -11.74 11.00
N ALA A 927 -8.74 -11.70 12.16
CA ALA A 927 -9.90 -10.86 12.43
C ALA A 927 -9.58 -9.82 13.51
N ARG A 928 -10.28 -8.67 13.51
CA ARG A 928 -10.02 -7.54 14.44
C ARG A 928 -8.54 -7.11 14.47
N VAL A 929 -7.91 -7.00 13.30
CA VAL A 929 -6.47 -6.78 13.14
C VAL A 929 -6.12 -5.28 13.11
N SER A 930 -5.11 -4.88 13.88
CA SER A 930 -4.55 -3.52 13.87
C SER A 930 -3.56 -3.30 12.70
N PRO A 931 -3.24 -2.04 12.32
CA PRO A 931 -2.27 -1.77 11.26
C PRO A 931 -0.88 -2.39 11.51
N ASP A 932 -0.40 -2.33 12.76
CA ASP A 932 0.89 -2.94 13.16
C ASP A 932 0.86 -4.46 13.01
N ASN A 933 -0.26 -5.09 13.34
CA ASN A 933 -0.44 -6.53 13.14
C ASN A 933 -0.37 -6.92 11.66
N LYS A 934 -0.92 -6.12 10.73
CA LYS A 934 -0.78 -6.37 9.28
C LYS A 934 0.69 -6.40 8.87
N LEU A 935 1.51 -5.49 9.40
CA LEU A 935 2.95 -5.45 9.14
C LEU A 935 3.69 -6.66 9.74
N SER A 936 3.34 -7.07 10.96
CA SER A 936 3.93 -8.24 11.62
C SER A 936 3.61 -9.55 10.87
N ILE A 937 2.38 -9.70 10.38
CA ILE A 937 1.98 -10.85 9.54
C ILE A 937 2.86 -10.95 8.28
N VAL A 938 3.05 -9.83 7.57
CA VAL A 938 3.89 -9.78 6.37
C VAL A 938 5.35 -10.15 6.70
N ARG A 939 5.90 -9.64 7.80
CA ARG A 939 7.28 -9.97 8.22
C ARG A 939 7.43 -11.45 8.58
N ALA A 940 6.48 -12.02 9.30
CA ALA A 940 6.51 -13.43 9.69
C ALA A 940 6.49 -14.34 8.44
N LEU A 941 5.63 -14.04 7.46
CA LEU A 941 5.60 -14.76 6.17
C LEU A 941 6.95 -14.68 5.44
N GLN A 942 7.52 -13.48 5.33
CA GLN A 942 8.83 -13.28 4.70
C GLN A 942 9.95 -14.06 5.42
N GLN A 943 9.93 -14.09 6.75
CA GLN A 943 10.93 -14.82 7.56
C GLN A 943 10.78 -16.35 7.45
N ARG A 944 9.56 -16.85 7.20
CA ARG A 944 9.32 -18.26 6.82
C ARG A 944 9.82 -18.60 5.42
N GLY A 945 10.23 -17.61 4.64
CA GLY A 945 10.71 -17.77 3.27
C GLY A 945 9.59 -17.76 2.23
N GLU A 946 8.38 -17.35 2.62
CA GLU A 946 7.26 -17.10 1.71
C GLU A 946 7.44 -15.75 1.00
N LEU A 947 6.90 -15.65 -0.22
CA LEU A 947 6.76 -14.38 -0.94
C LEU A 947 5.35 -13.86 -0.76
N ALA A 948 5.21 -12.81 0.04
CA ALA A 948 3.93 -12.25 0.45
C ALA A 948 3.52 -11.10 -0.47
N ALA A 949 2.37 -11.25 -1.13
CA ALA A 949 1.64 -10.13 -1.70
C ALA A 949 0.63 -9.60 -0.68
N MET A 950 0.57 -8.28 -0.47
CA MET A 950 -0.36 -7.65 0.46
C MET A 950 -1.26 -6.68 -0.28
N THR A 951 -2.58 -6.85 -0.15
CA THR A 951 -3.57 -5.91 -0.69
C THR A 951 -4.10 -4.98 0.41
N GLY A 952 -4.43 -3.75 0.04
CA GLY A 952 -5.15 -2.83 0.92
C GLY A 952 -5.60 -1.58 0.19
N ASP A 953 -6.43 -0.79 0.87
CA ASP A 953 -7.07 0.41 0.36
C ASP A 953 -6.83 1.62 1.27
N GLY A 954 -6.79 1.44 2.59
CA GLY A 954 -6.57 2.50 3.58
C GLY A 954 -5.11 2.91 3.77
N VAL A 955 -4.88 4.10 4.35
CA VAL A 955 -3.52 4.59 4.69
C VAL A 955 -2.85 3.68 5.71
N ASN A 956 -3.65 3.06 6.57
CA ASN A 956 -3.23 2.07 7.57
C ASN A 956 -2.54 0.85 6.95
N ASP A 957 -2.83 0.53 5.69
CA ASP A 957 -2.22 -0.60 4.98
C ASP A 957 -0.89 -0.23 4.34
N ALA A 958 -0.62 1.06 4.17
CA ALA A 958 0.55 1.53 3.45
C ALA A 958 1.88 0.99 4.01
N PRO A 959 2.11 0.89 5.33
CA PRO A 959 3.32 0.26 5.87
C PRO A 959 3.45 -1.22 5.50
N ALA A 960 2.36 -1.99 5.60
CA ALA A 960 2.33 -3.43 5.29
C ALA A 960 2.50 -3.68 3.79
N ILE A 961 1.78 -2.94 2.95
CA ILE A 961 1.89 -2.94 1.48
C ILE A 961 3.33 -2.59 1.06
N LYS A 962 3.93 -1.57 1.68
CA LYS A 962 5.30 -1.17 1.34
C LYS A 962 6.33 -2.23 1.72
N ARG A 963 6.06 -2.98 2.78
CA ARG A 963 6.97 -4.02 3.29
C ARG A 963 6.85 -5.34 2.53
N ALA A 964 5.69 -5.63 1.97
CA ALA A 964 5.41 -6.84 1.21
C ALA A 964 6.36 -7.00 0.00
N ASP A 965 6.54 -8.23 -0.46
CA ASP A 965 7.35 -8.50 -1.66
C ASP A 965 6.66 -7.97 -2.92
N VAL A 966 5.32 -7.92 -2.89
CA VAL A 966 4.48 -7.17 -3.83
C VAL A 966 3.38 -6.43 -3.06
N GLY A 967 3.45 -5.10 -3.04
CA GLY A 967 2.37 -4.27 -2.53
C GLY A 967 1.29 -4.04 -3.59
N VAL A 968 0.02 -4.28 -3.25
CA VAL A 968 -1.14 -4.08 -4.15
C VAL A 968 -2.12 -3.07 -3.53
N ALA A 969 -2.42 -1.99 -4.24
CA ALA A 969 -3.42 -1.01 -3.84
C ALA A 969 -4.69 -1.10 -4.68
N MET A 970 -5.82 -0.76 -4.06
CA MET A 970 -7.07 -0.52 -4.77
C MET A 970 -7.00 0.82 -5.55
N GLY A 971 -7.59 0.85 -6.74
CA GLY A 971 -7.58 1.99 -7.65
C GLY A 971 -8.72 2.97 -7.41
N GLN A 972 -9.91 2.48 -7.08
CA GLN A 972 -11.09 3.32 -6.79
C GLN A 972 -11.19 3.61 -5.29
N ALA A 973 -11.27 2.57 -4.46
CA ALA A 973 -11.38 2.68 -3.01
C ALA A 973 -10.05 3.06 -2.34
N GLY A 974 -8.91 2.77 -2.99
CA GLY A 974 -7.60 2.98 -2.39
C GLY A 974 -7.19 4.44 -2.32
N THR A 975 -6.57 4.82 -1.20
CA THR A 975 -6.07 6.17 -1.00
C THR A 975 -4.83 6.43 -1.86
N GLU A 976 -4.56 7.71 -2.17
CA GLU A 976 -3.36 8.07 -2.94
C GLU A 976 -2.06 7.64 -2.24
N ILE A 977 -2.02 7.62 -0.90
CA ILE A 977 -0.86 7.09 -0.16
C ILE A 977 -0.71 5.59 -0.42
N THR A 978 -1.80 4.84 -0.32
CA THR A 978 -1.78 3.39 -0.51
C THR A 978 -1.32 3.04 -1.92
N LYS A 979 -1.83 3.76 -2.94
CA LYS A 979 -1.36 3.66 -4.33
C LYS A 979 0.11 4.00 -4.47
N GLN A 980 0.60 5.02 -3.75
CA GLN A 980 2.01 5.42 -3.73
C GLN A 980 2.94 4.40 -3.04
N ALA A 981 2.46 3.74 -1.99
CA ALA A 981 3.17 2.69 -1.28
C ALA A 981 3.26 1.40 -2.10
N ALA A 982 2.21 1.09 -2.87
CA ALA A 982 2.08 -0.13 -3.65
C ALA A 982 2.96 -0.15 -4.91
N ASP A 983 3.34 -1.37 -5.29
CA ASP A 983 3.99 -1.68 -6.56
C ASP A 983 2.99 -1.84 -7.70
N ILE A 984 1.75 -2.21 -7.37
CA ILE A 984 0.67 -2.52 -8.29
C ILE A 984 -0.61 -1.81 -7.84
N VAL A 985 -1.40 -1.30 -8.79
CA VAL A 985 -2.71 -0.67 -8.54
C VAL A 985 -3.77 -1.39 -9.37
N LEU A 986 -4.84 -1.87 -8.72
CA LEU A 986 -5.98 -2.52 -9.37
C LEU A 986 -7.03 -1.47 -9.73
N VAL A 987 -7.26 -1.23 -11.01
CA VAL A 987 -8.17 -0.16 -11.48
C VAL A 987 -9.64 -0.47 -11.16
N ASP A 988 -9.99 -1.74 -10.97
CA ASP A 988 -11.36 -2.20 -10.68
C ASP A 988 -11.56 -2.75 -9.26
N ASP A 989 -10.56 -2.62 -8.39
CA ASP A 989 -10.56 -3.10 -7.02
C ASP A 989 -10.91 -4.59 -6.87
N ASN A 990 -10.68 -5.40 -7.91
CA ASN A 990 -11.14 -6.78 -7.96
C ASN A 990 -9.98 -7.75 -7.74
N PHE A 991 -10.12 -8.65 -6.76
CA PHE A 991 -9.16 -9.72 -6.49
C PHE A 991 -8.86 -10.59 -7.72
N THR A 992 -9.83 -10.80 -8.62
CA THR A 992 -9.62 -11.57 -9.87
C THR A 992 -8.53 -10.98 -10.76
N SER A 993 -8.35 -9.65 -10.73
CA SER A 993 -7.30 -8.93 -11.47
C SER A 993 -5.90 -9.27 -10.94
N ILE A 994 -5.77 -9.57 -9.64
CA ILE A 994 -4.52 -10.05 -9.04
C ILE A 994 -4.16 -11.42 -9.62
N VAL A 995 -5.12 -12.34 -9.71
CA VAL A 995 -4.87 -13.70 -10.22
C VAL A 995 -4.43 -13.67 -11.68
N LYS A 996 -5.06 -12.84 -12.52
CA LYS A 996 -4.61 -12.60 -13.90
C LYS A 996 -3.21 -12.00 -13.95
N ALA A 997 -2.89 -11.09 -13.04
CA ALA A 997 -1.56 -10.51 -12.97
C ALA A 997 -0.50 -11.52 -12.48
N VAL A 998 -0.84 -12.45 -11.59
CA VAL A 998 0.02 -13.60 -11.24
C VAL A 998 0.26 -14.49 -12.45
N GLU A 999 -0.79 -14.81 -13.23
CA GLU A 999 -0.66 -15.57 -14.47
C GLU A 999 0.28 -14.87 -15.46
N GLU A 1000 0.10 -13.58 -15.71
CA GLU A 1000 0.98 -12.79 -16.59
C GLU A 1000 2.42 -12.68 -16.02
N GLY A 1001 2.59 -12.59 -14.70
CA GLY A 1001 3.91 -12.59 -14.06
C GLY A 1001 4.66 -13.90 -14.27
N ARG A 1002 3.97 -15.04 -14.10
CA ARG A 1002 4.49 -16.37 -14.43
C ARG A 1002 4.81 -16.49 -15.92
N HIS A 1003 3.96 -15.92 -16.77
CA HIS A 1003 4.14 -15.95 -18.22
C HIS A 1003 5.41 -15.21 -18.68
N VAL A 1004 5.60 -13.98 -18.17
CA VAL A 1004 6.81 -13.18 -18.43
C VAL A 1004 8.05 -13.95 -18.01
N PHE A 1005 8.02 -14.60 -16.85
CA PHE A 1005 9.15 -15.40 -16.36
C PHE A 1005 9.48 -16.59 -17.29
N ASP A 1006 8.47 -17.37 -17.69
CA ASP A 1006 8.66 -18.51 -18.60
C ASP A 1006 9.25 -18.05 -19.95
N ASN A 1007 8.78 -16.92 -20.47
CA ASN A 1007 9.33 -16.34 -21.71
C ASN A 1007 10.78 -15.89 -21.52
N ILE A 1008 11.12 -15.30 -20.36
CA ILE A 1008 12.50 -14.97 -20.01
C ILE A 1008 13.39 -16.20 -19.99
N LEU A 1009 12.94 -17.28 -19.37
CA LEU A 1009 13.69 -18.53 -19.33
C LEU A 1009 13.92 -19.11 -20.73
N LYS A 1010 12.90 -19.09 -21.60
CA LYS A 1010 12.97 -19.64 -22.97
C LYS A 1010 14.05 -18.96 -23.81
N PHE A 1011 14.09 -17.63 -23.84
CA PHE A 1011 15.12 -16.94 -24.62
C PHE A 1011 16.50 -17.00 -23.97
N ILE A 1012 16.60 -17.08 -22.63
CA ILE A 1012 17.89 -17.32 -21.95
C ILE A 1012 18.46 -18.67 -22.39
N VAL A 1013 17.64 -19.73 -22.36
CA VAL A 1013 18.06 -21.07 -22.78
C VAL A 1013 18.48 -21.07 -24.25
N TYR A 1014 17.75 -20.35 -25.11
CA TYR A 1014 18.12 -20.15 -26.51
C TYR A 1014 19.50 -19.49 -26.67
N LEU A 1015 19.66 -18.25 -26.16
CA LEU A 1015 20.88 -17.47 -26.33
C LEU A 1015 22.11 -18.18 -25.75
N LEU A 1016 22.01 -18.71 -24.53
CA LEU A 1016 23.13 -19.42 -23.91
C LEU A 1016 23.48 -20.72 -24.65
N SER A 1017 22.52 -21.39 -25.30
CA SER A 1017 22.80 -22.58 -26.10
C SER A 1017 23.51 -22.23 -27.41
N CYS A 1018 23.16 -21.11 -28.05
CA CYS A 1018 23.84 -20.61 -29.24
C CYS A 1018 25.28 -20.18 -28.91
N ASN A 1019 25.47 -19.33 -27.91
CA ASN A 1019 26.78 -18.88 -27.44
C ASN A 1019 27.64 -20.09 -26.99
N GLY A 1020 27.04 -21.03 -26.26
CA GLY A 1020 27.71 -22.26 -25.85
C GLY A 1020 28.21 -23.09 -27.04
N ALA A 1021 27.41 -23.20 -28.11
CA ALA A 1021 27.81 -23.91 -29.32
C ALA A 1021 29.01 -23.27 -30.02
N GLU A 1022 29.05 -21.93 -30.08
CA GLU A 1022 30.19 -21.18 -30.62
C GLU A 1022 31.45 -21.41 -29.78
N ILE A 1023 31.34 -21.31 -28.46
CA ILE A 1023 32.44 -21.58 -27.52
C ILE A 1023 33.00 -22.99 -27.73
N PHE A 1024 32.14 -24.01 -27.76
CA PHE A 1024 32.58 -25.40 -27.94
C PHE A 1024 33.18 -25.64 -29.33
N LEU A 1025 32.60 -25.09 -30.40
CA LEU A 1025 33.13 -25.17 -31.75
C LEU A 1025 34.57 -24.63 -31.80
N MET A 1026 34.76 -23.42 -31.28
CA MET A 1026 36.05 -22.71 -31.28
C MET A 1026 37.07 -23.44 -30.39
N LEU A 1027 36.67 -23.85 -29.18
CA LEU A 1027 37.53 -24.52 -28.22
C LEU A 1027 37.96 -25.92 -28.71
N ILE A 1028 37.04 -26.73 -29.24
CA ILE A 1028 37.35 -28.08 -29.73
C ILE A 1028 38.22 -28.01 -30.99
N CYS A 1029 37.92 -27.12 -31.94
CA CYS A 1029 38.77 -26.91 -33.12
C CYS A 1029 40.16 -26.45 -32.71
N THR A 1030 40.25 -25.54 -31.72
CA THR A 1030 41.52 -25.18 -31.10
C THR A 1030 42.16 -26.45 -30.57
N ILE A 1031 41.63 -27.13 -29.53
CA ILE A 1031 42.14 -28.39 -28.91
C ILE A 1031 42.61 -29.45 -29.93
N ALA A 1032 41.94 -29.57 -31.07
CA ALA A 1032 42.30 -30.54 -32.13
C ALA A 1032 43.41 -30.05 -33.07
N ASN A 1033 43.98 -28.88 -32.84
CA ASN A 1033 44.91 -28.16 -33.71
C ASN A 1033 44.36 -27.92 -35.14
N ILE A 1034 43.04 -27.79 -35.27
CA ILE A 1034 42.37 -27.44 -36.52
C ILE A 1034 42.30 -25.91 -36.62
N GLU A 1035 42.35 -25.35 -37.83
CA GLU A 1035 42.12 -23.92 -38.02
C GLU A 1035 40.72 -23.53 -37.62
N VAL A 1036 40.60 -22.41 -36.92
CA VAL A 1036 39.35 -21.99 -36.31
C VAL A 1036 38.36 -21.51 -37.40
N PRO A 1037 37.08 -21.96 -37.37
CA PRO A 1037 36.15 -21.76 -38.47
C PRO A 1037 35.44 -20.40 -38.47
N LEU A 1038 35.40 -19.69 -37.34
CA LEU A 1038 34.67 -18.42 -37.20
C LEU A 1038 35.64 -17.28 -36.84
N SER A 1039 35.42 -16.12 -37.46
CA SER A 1039 36.06 -14.86 -37.07
C SER A 1039 35.19 -14.10 -36.05
N VAL A 1040 35.76 -13.09 -35.38
CA VAL A 1040 35.04 -12.18 -34.48
C VAL A 1040 33.82 -11.57 -35.18
N MET A 1041 33.97 -11.17 -36.44
CA MET A 1041 32.91 -10.53 -37.23
C MET A 1041 31.74 -11.48 -37.50
N MET A 1042 32.02 -12.75 -37.80
CA MET A 1042 30.99 -13.77 -38.01
C MET A 1042 30.19 -14.01 -36.73
N ILE A 1043 30.87 -14.08 -35.57
CA ILE A 1043 30.25 -14.27 -34.25
C ILE A 1043 29.34 -13.08 -33.91
N LEU A 1044 29.84 -11.85 -34.05
CA LEU A 1044 29.04 -10.65 -33.78
C LEU A 1044 27.82 -10.56 -34.70
N TRP A 1045 27.94 -10.95 -35.97
CA TRP A 1045 26.81 -11.00 -36.89
C TRP A 1045 25.76 -12.03 -36.45
N ALA A 1046 26.19 -13.24 -36.09
CA ALA A 1046 25.29 -14.30 -35.62
C ALA A 1046 24.54 -13.86 -34.34
N ASN A 1047 25.27 -13.43 -33.31
CA ASN A 1047 24.69 -13.14 -32.00
C ASN A 1047 23.78 -11.90 -31.99
N ILE A 1048 24.10 -10.87 -32.79
CA ILE A 1048 23.37 -9.59 -32.78
C ILE A 1048 22.29 -9.54 -33.86
N ILE A 1049 22.63 -9.90 -35.10
CA ILE A 1049 21.70 -9.74 -36.23
C ILE A 1049 20.80 -10.96 -36.38
N ALA A 1050 21.35 -12.18 -36.24
CA ALA A 1050 20.58 -13.41 -36.44
C ALA A 1050 19.78 -13.80 -35.19
N ASP A 1051 20.38 -13.74 -33.99
CA ASP A 1051 19.80 -14.33 -32.77
C ASP A 1051 18.90 -13.39 -31.95
N ILE A 1052 19.11 -12.07 -31.98
CA ILE A 1052 18.26 -11.13 -31.23
C ILE A 1052 16.80 -11.15 -31.69
N PRO A 1053 16.47 -11.16 -33.01
CA PRO A 1053 15.07 -11.19 -33.43
C PRO A 1053 14.29 -12.42 -32.95
N PRO A 1054 14.80 -13.67 -33.06
CA PRO A 1054 14.15 -14.85 -32.48
C PRO A 1054 14.06 -14.79 -30.96
N ALA A 1055 15.08 -14.27 -30.26
CA ALA A 1055 15.03 -14.07 -28.81
C ALA A 1055 13.91 -13.09 -28.40
N MET A 1056 13.72 -11.99 -29.13
CA MET A 1056 12.58 -11.09 -28.94
C MET A 1056 11.24 -11.78 -29.22
N ALA A 1057 11.17 -12.65 -30.23
CA ALA A 1057 9.97 -13.42 -30.53
C ALA A 1057 9.61 -14.44 -29.43
N LEU A 1058 10.60 -15.05 -28.78
CA LEU A 1058 10.42 -15.88 -27.59
C LEU A 1058 9.91 -15.07 -26.39
N GLY A 1059 10.32 -13.81 -26.27
CA GLY A 1059 9.79 -12.87 -25.28
C GLY A 1059 8.27 -12.65 -25.37
N VAL A 1060 7.68 -12.85 -26.56
CA VAL A 1060 6.24 -12.69 -26.81
C VAL A 1060 5.50 -14.01 -27.06
N GLU A 1061 6.11 -15.14 -26.71
CA GLU A 1061 5.50 -16.47 -26.85
C GLU A 1061 4.17 -16.56 -26.05
N PRO A 1062 3.13 -17.28 -26.53
CA PRO A 1062 1.85 -17.44 -25.81
C PRO A 1062 1.95 -18.28 -24.51
N ASN A 1063 0.94 -18.17 -23.64
CA ASN A 1063 0.87 -18.86 -22.34
C ASN A 1063 0.83 -20.39 -22.52
N GLU A 1064 1.52 -21.12 -21.64
CA GLU A 1064 1.37 -22.58 -21.55
C GLU A 1064 0.08 -22.94 -20.79
N LYS A 1065 -0.63 -23.99 -21.22
CA LYS A 1065 -1.97 -24.32 -20.70
C LYS A 1065 -1.99 -24.72 -19.22
N ASP A 1066 -0.86 -25.15 -18.69
CA ASP A 1066 -0.66 -25.64 -17.33
C ASP A 1066 -0.03 -24.58 -16.40
N LEU A 1067 0.12 -23.33 -16.85
CA LEU A 1067 0.83 -22.27 -16.10
C LEU A 1067 0.26 -22.04 -14.67
N MET A 1068 -1.06 -22.08 -14.53
CA MET A 1068 -1.76 -21.94 -13.24
C MET A 1068 -2.03 -23.28 -12.53
N GLN A 1069 -1.47 -24.39 -13.02
CA GLN A 1069 -1.54 -25.71 -12.38
C GLN A 1069 -0.21 -26.06 -11.68
N ARG A 1070 0.86 -25.31 -11.95
CA ARG A 1070 2.18 -25.48 -11.32
C ARG A 1070 2.22 -24.75 -9.98
N HIS A 1071 2.96 -25.31 -9.02
CA HIS A 1071 3.24 -24.65 -7.75
C HIS A 1071 4.06 -23.37 -7.94
N PRO A 1072 4.01 -22.42 -6.98
CA PRO A 1072 4.84 -21.22 -7.06
C PRO A 1072 6.32 -21.61 -7.02
N ARG A 1073 7.10 -20.90 -7.81
CA ARG A 1073 8.52 -21.16 -7.94
C ARG A 1073 9.24 -20.77 -6.65
N ASN A 1074 10.17 -21.62 -6.20
CA ASN A 1074 11.02 -21.28 -5.06
C ASN A 1074 11.97 -20.10 -5.42
N PRO A 1075 11.89 -18.95 -4.74
CA PRO A 1075 12.70 -17.76 -5.06
C PRO A 1075 14.20 -17.95 -4.82
N LYS A 1076 14.59 -18.93 -3.98
CA LYS A 1076 15.99 -19.29 -3.77
C LYS A 1076 16.59 -19.89 -5.04
N MET A 1077 15.81 -20.62 -5.84
CA MET A 1077 16.30 -21.20 -7.09
C MET A 1077 16.62 -20.12 -8.13
N GLY A 1078 17.76 -20.22 -8.79
CA GLY A 1078 18.19 -19.29 -9.84
C GLY A 1078 17.44 -19.48 -11.16
N VAL A 1079 17.31 -18.41 -11.96
CA VAL A 1079 16.53 -18.40 -13.23
C VAL A 1079 16.80 -19.67 -14.02
N ILE A 1080 18.09 -20.00 -14.16
CA ILE A 1080 18.60 -21.26 -14.69
C ILE A 1080 18.79 -22.25 -13.53
N THR A 1081 18.04 -23.34 -13.56
CA THR A 1081 18.18 -24.52 -12.69
C THR A 1081 19.27 -25.46 -13.21
N ASN A 1082 19.68 -26.44 -12.40
CA ASN A 1082 20.65 -27.47 -12.82
C ASN A 1082 20.15 -28.26 -14.06
N LEU A 1083 18.84 -28.50 -14.16
CA LEU A 1083 18.25 -29.17 -15.31
C LEU A 1083 18.36 -28.30 -16.56
N THR A 1084 18.03 -27.01 -16.48
CA THR A 1084 18.17 -26.10 -17.62
C THR A 1084 19.63 -25.89 -18.01
N TRP A 1085 20.58 -25.90 -17.07
CA TRP A 1085 22.02 -25.91 -17.39
C TRP A 1085 22.43 -27.15 -18.17
N LEU A 1086 21.92 -28.33 -17.78
CA LEU A 1086 22.16 -29.57 -18.50
C LEU A 1086 21.60 -29.51 -19.94
N ILE A 1087 20.38 -29.00 -20.10
CA ILE A 1087 19.74 -28.81 -21.42
C ILE A 1087 20.58 -27.86 -22.29
N ILE A 1088 21.00 -26.72 -21.74
CA ILE A 1088 21.87 -25.76 -22.45
C ILE A 1088 23.16 -26.46 -22.89
N PHE A 1089 23.82 -27.19 -21.99
CA PHE A 1089 25.07 -27.88 -22.28
C PHE A 1089 24.92 -28.93 -23.39
N ILE A 1090 23.91 -29.80 -23.31
CA ILE A 1090 23.65 -30.84 -24.31
C ILE A 1090 23.37 -30.22 -25.68
N ASN A 1091 22.51 -29.20 -25.74
CA ASN A 1091 22.17 -28.53 -27.00
C ASN A 1091 23.38 -27.79 -27.59
N SER A 1092 24.15 -27.09 -26.75
CA SER A 1092 25.39 -26.41 -27.17
C SER A 1092 26.37 -27.40 -27.79
N MET A 1093 26.59 -28.53 -27.11
CA MET A 1093 27.54 -29.56 -27.56
C MET A 1093 27.07 -30.24 -28.84
N LEU A 1094 25.76 -30.49 -29.00
CA LEU A 1094 25.20 -31.05 -30.21
C LEU A 1094 25.36 -30.11 -31.41
N ILE A 1095 24.98 -28.84 -31.27
CA ILE A 1095 25.10 -27.84 -32.34
C ILE A 1095 26.58 -27.67 -32.72
N ALA A 1096 27.47 -27.60 -31.73
CA ALA A 1096 28.92 -27.55 -31.97
C ALA A 1096 29.43 -28.78 -32.71
N ALA A 1097 29.02 -30.00 -32.31
CA ALA A 1097 29.44 -31.24 -32.95
C ALA A 1097 29.00 -31.30 -34.43
N LEU A 1098 27.78 -30.87 -34.74
CA LEU A 1098 27.27 -30.81 -36.11
C LEU A 1098 28.00 -29.73 -36.93
N ALA A 1099 28.32 -28.58 -36.33
CA ALA A 1099 29.11 -27.54 -37.00
C ALA A 1099 30.55 -27.99 -37.27
N ILE A 1100 31.20 -28.68 -36.33
CA ILE A 1100 32.53 -29.28 -36.52
C ILE A 1100 32.48 -30.34 -37.63
N ALA A 1101 31.45 -31.19 -37.65
CA ALA A 1101 31.27 -32.19 -38.70
C ALA A 1101 31.12 -31.52 -40.07
N ALA A 1102 30.29 -30.48 -40.18
CA ALA A 1102 30.13 -29.72 -41.43
C ALA A 1102 31.46 -29.09 -41.88
N TYR A 1103 32.22 -28.51 -40.95
CA TYR A 1103 33.51 -27.89 -41.24
C TYR A 1103 34.57 -28.90 -41.70
N THR A 1104 34.71 -30.01 -40.97
CA THR A 1104 35.69 -31.06 -41.28
C THR A 1104 35.36 -31.82 -42.56
N ILE A 1105 34.07 -32.07 -42.83
CA ILE A 1105 33.62 -32.63 -44.12
C ILE A 1105 33.96 -31.66 -45.26
N SER A 1106 33.68 -30.36 -45.09
CA SER A 1106 33.97 -29.36 -46.12
C SER A 1106 35.47 -29.27 -46.43
N LEU A 1107 36.32 -29.29 -45.40
CA LEU A 1107 37.76 -29.07 -45.53
C LEU A 1107 38.54 -30.33 -45.92
N TYR A 1108 38.23 -31.49 -45.34
CA TYR A 1108 39.01 -32.72 -45.55
C TYR A 1108 38.37 -33.69 -46.55
N VAL A 1109 37.03 -33.79 -46.58
CA VAL A 1109 36.32 -34.74 -47.44
C VAL A 1109 36.03 -34.13 -48.81
N LEU A 1110 35.38 -32.95 -48.82
CA LEU A 1110 35.03 -32.22 -50.04
C LEU A 1110 36.23 -31.42 -50.60
N LYS A 1111 37.27 -31.21 -49.78
CA LYS A 1111 38.53 -30.52 -50.14
C LYS A 1111 38.31 -29.11 -50.69
N PHE A 1112 37.34 -28.40 -50.13
CA PHE A 1112 37.15 -26.98 -50.43
C PHE A 1112 38.27 -26.12 -49.80
N GLU A 1113 38.48 -24.93 -50.36
CA GLU A 1113 39.36 -23.94 -49.77
C GLU A 1113 38.86 -23.51 -48.38
N LEU A 1114 39.80 -23.13 -47.50
CA LEU A 1114 39.52 -22.75 -46.12
C LEU A 1114 38.39 -21.72 -46.02
N GLN A 1115 38.41 -20.68 -46.86
CA GLN A 1115 37.44 -19.60 -46.81
C GLN A 1115 36.02 -20.06 -47.20
N VAL A 1116 35.92 -21.00 -48.15
CA VAL A 1116 34.65 -21.64 -48.53
C VAL A 1116 34.16 -22.52 -47.38
N ALA A 1117 35.05 -23.32 -46.76
CA ALA A 1117 34.70 -24.15 -45.61
C ALA A 1117 34.21 -23.32 -44.41
N ARG A 1118 34.82 -22.16 -44.13
CA ARG A 1118 34.34 -21.21 -43.11
C ARG A 1118 32.93 -20.70 -43.43
N SER A 1119 32.69 -20.35 -44.69
CA SER A 1119 31.38 -19.84 -45.15
C SER A 1119 30.28 -20.91 -45.06
N MET A 1120 30.61 -22.16 -45.38
CA MET A 1120 29.69 -23.30 -45.24
C MET A 1120 29.38 -23.62 -43.78
N THR A 1121 30.38 -23.56 -42.90
CA THR A 1121 30.19 -23.73 -41.45
C THR A 1121 29.34 -22.63 -40.86
N PHE A 1122 29.60 -21.36 -41.21
CA PHE A 1122 28.79 -20.22 -40.79
C PHE A 1122 27.33 -20.39 -41.22
N THR A 1123 27.07 -20.72 -42.48
CA THR A 1123 25.72 -20.97 -43.00
C THR A 1123 25.00 -22.08 -42.24
N THR A 1124 25.72 -23.19 -41.98
CA THR A 1124 25.16 -24.36 -41.29
C THR A 1124 24.86 -24.03 -39.82
N LEU A 1125 25.80 -23.39 -39.12
CA LEU A 1125 25.66 -23.00 -37.72
C LEU A 1125 24.51 -22.02 -37.52
N THR A 1126 24.49 -20.91 -38.27
CA THR A 1126 23.45 -19.88 -38.12
C THR A 1126 22.06 -20.43 -38.47
N THR A 1127 21.95 -21.29 -39.50
CA THR A 1127 20.66 -21.93 -39.80
C THR A 1127 20.22 -22.88 -38.67
N MET A 1128 21.15 -23.65 -38.08
CA MET A 1128 20.85 -24.51 -36.92
C MET A 1128 20.40 -23.70 -35.70
N GLN A 1129 21.07 -22.57 -35.40
CA GLN A 1129 20.66 -21.64 -34.34
C GLN A 1129 19.25 -21.12 -34.59
N LEU A 1130 18.96 -20.63 -35.81
CA LEU A 1130 17.62 -20.16 -36.18
C LEU A 1130 16.55 -21.25 -36.03
N VAL A 1131 16.82 -22.49 -36.39
CA VAL A 1131 15.88 -23.60 -36.17
C VAL A 1131 15.77 -23.97 -34.69
N HIS A 1132 16.87 -23.90 -33.93
CA HIS A 1132 16.87 -24.12 -32.49
C HIS A 1132 15.97 -23.12 -31.74
N SER A 1133 15.75 -21.91 -32.28
CA SER A 1133 14.78 -20.96 -31.71
C SER A 1133 13.36 -21.55 -31.61
N PHE A 1134 12.95 -22.39 -32.57
CA PHE A 1134 11.66 -23.10 -32.50
C PHE A 1134 11.66 -24.18 -31.43
N ASN A 1135 12.79 -24.87 -31.25
CA ASN A 1135 12.95 -25.86 -30.19
C ASN A 1135 12.91 -25.20 -28.80
N ALA A 1136 13.43 -23.98 -28.65
CA ALA A 1136 13.45 -23.24 -27.40
C ALA A 1136 12.09 -22.65 -26.98
N ARG A 1137 11.06 -22.71 -27.83
CA ARG A 1137 9.69 -22.21 -27.53
C ARG A 1137 9.03 -22.90 -26.33
N SER A 1138 9.47 -24.10 -26.00
CA SER A 1138 9.18 -24.75 -24.72
C SER A 1138 10.33 -25.63 -24.31
N VAL A 1139 10.71 -25.56 -23.04
CA VAL A 1139 11.78 -26.37 -22.45
C VAL A 1139 11.36 -27.84 -22.34
N HIS A 1140 10.06 -28.12 -22.18
CA HIS A 1140 9.55 -29.46 -21.88
C HIS A 1140 8.59 -30.01 -22.95
N GLN A 1141 7.82 -29.15 -23.62
CA GLN A 1141 6.85 -29.58 -24.64
C GLN A 1141 7.50 -29.75 -26.02
N SER A 1142 6.96 -30.70 -26.78
CA SER A 1142 7.37 -30.97 -28.17
C SER A 1142 6.97 -29.82 -29.09
N VAL A 1143 7.81 -29.50 -30.07
CA VAL A 1143 7.53 -28.48 -31.11
C VAL A 1143 6.26 -28.80 -31.89
N PHE A 1144 5.94 -30.09 -32.07
CA PHE A 1144 4.72 -30.54 -32.76
C PHE A 1144 3.46 -30.28 -31.95
N LYS A 1145 3.57 -30.21 -30.61
CA LYS A 1145 2.43 -29.95 -29.71
C LYS A 1145 2.25 -28.46 -29.43
N THR A 1146 3.33 -27.69 -29.36
CA THR A 1146 3.28 -26.23 -29.27
C THR A 1146 2.83 -25.60 -30.60
N GLY A 1147 3.09 -26.28 -31.71
CA GLY A 1147 2.67 -25.90 -33.06
C GLY A 1147 3.57 -24.83 -33.66
N ILE A 1148 4.09 -25.06 -34.87
CA ILE A 1148 5.08 -24.17 -35.51
C ILE A 1148 4.49 -22.77 -35.81
N THR A 1149 3.18 -22.69 -36.05
CA THR A 1149 2.47 -21.46 -36.46
C THR A 1149 1.79 -20.69 -35.34
N SER A 1150 1.84 -21.17 -34.09
CA SER A 1150 1.14 -20.52 -32.98
C SER A 1150 1.75 -19.17 -32.58
N ASN A 1151 3.05 -18.95 -32.82
CA ASN A 1151 3.70 -17.66 -32.65
C ASN A 1151 4.05 -17.03 -34.02
N ARG A 1152 3.25 -16.05 -34.45
CA ARG A 1152 3.47 -15.32 -35.71
C ARG A 1152 4.74 -14.45 -35.68
N TRP A 1153 5.12 -13.94 -34.51
CA TRP A 1153 6.34 -13.15 -34.34
C TRP A 1153 7.59 -14.01 -34.51
N MET A 1154 7.56 -15.27 -34.08
CA MET A 1154 8.66 -16.22 -34.30
C MET A 1154 8.89 -16.48 -35.78
N ILE A 1155 7.82 -16.69 -36.55
CA ILE A 1155 7.94 -16.88 -38.00
C ILE A 1155 8.52 -15.62 -38.68
N GLY A 1156 8.02 -14.44 -38.31
CA GLY A 1156 8.56 -13.18 -38.81
C GLY A 1156 10.03 -12.98 -38.47
N ALA A 1157 10.42 -13.25 -37.23
CA ALA A 1157 11.81 -13.17 -36.77
C ALA A 1157 12.71 -14.16 -37.52
N PHE A 1158 12.28 -15.41 -37.69
CA PHE A 1158 13.02 -16.40 -38.48
C PHE A 1158 13.24 -15.93 -39.91
N ILE A 1159 12.19 -15.45 -40.60
CA ILE A 1159 12.30 -14.98 -41.99
C ILE A 1159 13.27 -13.79 -42.10
N VAL A 1160 13.18 -12.83 -41.18
CA VAL A 1160 14.04 -11.64 -41.16
C VAL A 1160 15.49 -12.03 -40.90
N SER A 1161 15.76 -12.83 -39.87
CA SER A 1161 17.12 -13.27 -39.54
C SER A 1161 17.71 -14.16 -40.64
N PHE A 1162 16.92 -15.06 -41.23
CA PHE A 1162 17.35 -15.86 -42.37
C PHE A 1162 17.66 -14.98 -43.59
N ALA A 1163 16.85 -13.96 -43.88
CA ALA A 1163 17.13 -13.01 -44.95
C ALA A 1163 18.41 -12.20 -44.70
N PHE A 1164 18.68 -11.76 -43.46
CA PHE A 1164 19.95 -11.11 -43.12
C PHE A 1164 21.15 -12.06 -43.24
N MET A 1165 21.01 -13.33 -42.87
CA MET A 1165 22.05 -14.32 -43.10
C MET A 1165 22.36 -14.48 -44.60
N ILE A 1166 21.33 -14.60 -45.45
CA ILE A 1166 21.48 -14.64 -46.92
C ILE A 1166 22.15 -13.37 -47.43
N LEU A 1167 21.76 -12.20 -46.94
CA LEU A 1167 22.40 -10.94 -47.31
C LEU A 1167 23.87 -10.91 -46.90
N GLY A 1168 24.21 -11.39 -45.70
CA GLY A 1168 25.59 -11.49 -45.22
C GLY A 1168 26.48 -12.37 -46.09
N ILE A 1169 25.93 -13.46 -46.64
CA ILE A 1169 26.67 -14.40 -47.48
C ILE A 1169 26.80 -13.92 -48.93
N TYR A 1170 25.72 -13.37 -49.52
CA TYR A 1170 25.64 -13.14 -50.95
C TYR A 1170 25.75 -11.66 -51.37
N ALA A 1171 25.59 -10.69 -50.48
CA ALA A 1171 25.66 -9.28 -50.85
C ALA A 1171 27.13 -8.79 -50.92
N PRO A 1172 27.58 -8.29 -52.08
CA PRO A 1172 28.94 -7.77 -52.22
C PRO A 1172 29.18 -6.57 -51.30
N GLY A 1173 30.37 -6.50 -50.70
CA GLY A 1173 30.70 -5.54 -49.64
C GLY A 1173 30.45 -6.10 -48.24
N ILE A 1174 29.23 -6.59 -47.95
CA ILE A 1174 28.91 -7.22 -46.64
C ILE A 1174 29.63 -8.56 -46.52
N SER A 1175 29.57 -9.40 -47.56
CA SER A 1175 30.28 -10.69 -47.59
C SER A 1175 31.78 -10.52 -47.46
N THR A 1176 32.35 -9.50 -48.12
CA THR A 1176 33.78 -9.15 -48.01
C THR A 1176 34.15 -8.70 -46.59
N TRP A 1177 33.28 -7.92 -45.94
CA TRP A 1177 33.47 -7.44 -44.58
C TRP A 1177 33.36 -8.57 -43.53
N LEU A 1178 32.49 -9.56 -43.77
CA LEU A 1178 32.38 -10.77 -42.94
C LEU A 1178 33.40 -11.86 -43.30
N GLU A 1179 34.28 -11.61 -44.28
CA GLU A 1179 35.23 -12.60 -44.83
C GLU A 1179 34.55 -13.87 -45.42
N LEU A 1180 33.29 -13.75 -45.83
CA LEU A 1180 32.48 -14.82 -46.41
C LEU A 1180 32.60 -14.87 -47.94
N THR A 1181 32.47 -16.09 -48.46
CA THR A 1181 32.44 -16.40 -49.90
C THR A 1181 31.12 -17.05 -50.28
N HIS A 1182 30.80 -17.03 -51.57
CA HIS A 1182 29.58 -17.65 -52.08
C HIS A 1182 29.57 -19.16 -51.80
N VAL A 1183 28.51 -19.63 -51.14
CA VAL A 1183 28.31 -21.05 -50.87
C VAL A 1183 27.45 -21.71 -51.94
N GLY A 1184 27.87 -22.91 -52.37
CA GLY A 1184 27.17 -23.75 -53.34
C GLY A 1184 25.99 -24.54 -52.73
N TRP A 1185 25.36 -25.37 -53.55
CA TRP A 1185 24.23 -26.21 -53.14
C TRP A 1185 24.63 -27.29 -52.14
N GLU A 1186 25.91 -27.70 -52.13
CA GLU A 1186 26.49 -28.67 -51.20
C GLU A 1186 26.35 -28.20 -49.74
N SER A 1187 26.51 -26.89 -49.51
CA SER A 1187 26.33 -26.25 -48.20
C SER A 1187 24.91 -26.40 -47.70
N TRP A 1188 23.93 -26.17 -48.56
CA TRP A 1188 22.52 -26.25 -48.23
C TRP A 1188 22.06 -27.69 -47.95
N VAL A 1189 22.61 -28.68 -48.66
CA VAL A 1189 22.36 -30.10 -48.36
C VAL A 1189 22.90 -30.48 -46.99
N MET A 1190 24.14 -30.10 -46.68
CA MET A 1190 24.71 -30.34 -45.35
C MET A 1190 23.93 -29.63 -44.25
N THR A 1191 23.53 -28.38 -44.49
CA THR A 1191 22.69 -27.60 -43.57
C THR A 1191 21.36 -28.31 -43.29
N MET A 1192 20.67 -28.78 -44.33
CA MET A 1192 19.40 -29.48 -44.19
C MET A 1192 19.54 -30.78 -43.37
N VAL A 1193 20.58 -31.57 -43.64
CA VAL A 1193 20.86 -32.80 -42.87
C VAL A 1193 21.11 -32.48 -41.39
N SER A 1194 21.96 -31.50 -41.11
CA SER A 1194 22.27 -31.08 -39.75
C SER A 1194 21.03 -30.57 -39.00
N VAL A 1195 20.16 -29.81 -39.66
CA VAL A 1195 18.89 -29.35 -39.09
C VAL A 1195 17.96 -30.53 -38.74
N ILE A 1196 17.82 -31.53 -39.63
CA ILE A 1196 16.98 -32.70 -39.37
C ILE A 1196 17.51 -33.49 -38.16
N VAL A 1197 18.83 -33.67 -38.06
CA VAL A 1197 19.48 -34.36 -36.94
C VAL A 1197 19.25 -33.58 -35.64
N LEU A 1198 19.46 -32.26 -35.65
CA LEU A 1198 19.25 -31.39 -34.51
C LEU A 1198 17.81 -31.49 -33.98
N VAL A 1199 16.81 -31.30 -34.84
CA VAL A 1199 15.39 -31.35 -34.44
C VAL A 1199 15.03 -32.73 -33.88
N SER A 1200 15.48 -33.80 -34.55
CA SER A 1200 15.20 -35.17 -34.11
C SER A 1200 15.78 -35.46 -32.73
N PHE A 1201 17.02 -35.04 -32.47
CA PHE A 1201 17.67 -35.26 -31.18
C PHE A 1201 17.00 -34.47 -30.05
N VAL A 1202 16.71 -33.18 -30.27
CA VAL A 1202 16.08 -32.34 -29.25
C VAL A 1202 14.67 -32.83 -28.90
N GLU A 1203 13.92 -33.35 -29.86
CA GLU A 1203 12.61 -33.95 -29.59
C GLU A 1203 12.70 -35.25 -28.78
N ILE A 1204 13.74 -36.06 -29.02
CA ILE A 1204 14.03 -37.25 -28.20
C ILE A 1204 14.44 -36.84 -26.78
N GLU A 1205 15.29 -35.82 -26.64
CA GLU A 1205 15.69 -35.26 -25.34
C GLU A 1205 14.46 -34.84 -24.53
N LYS A 1206 13.58 -34.02 -25.12
CA LYS A 1206 12.33 -33.58 -24.49
C LYS A 1206 11.41 -34.74 -24.12
N LEU A 1207 11.31 -35.76 -24.98
CA LEU A 1207 10.54 -36.96 -24.67
C LEU A 1207 11.08 -37.71 -23.45
N LEU A 1208 12.41 -37.80 -23.31
CA LEU A 1208 13.06 -38.44 -22.17
C LEU A 1208 12.86 -37.64 -20.88
N ILE A 1209 12.97 -36.31 -20.93
CA ILE A 1209 12.72 -35.43 -19.78
C ILE A 1209 11.28 -35.63 -19.27
N ARG A 1210 10.29 -35.60 -20.16
CA ARG A 1210 8.87 -35.83 -19.81
C ARG A 1210 8.62 -37.21 -19.19
N ARG A 1211 9.34 -38.24 -19.61
CA ARG A 1211 9.15 -39.61 -19.10
C ARG A 1211 9.87 -39.89 -17.78
N LYS A 1212 11.07 -39.32 -17.57
CA LYS A 1212 11.93 -39.67 -16.44
C LYS A 1212 11.87 -38.69 -15.27
N MET A 1213 11.38 -37.47 -15.46
CA MET A 1213 11.36 -36.45 -14.42
C MET A 1213 10.04 -35.65 -14.38
N PRO A 1214 8.88 -36.30 -14.23
CA PRO A 1214 7.59 -35.59 -14.20
C PRO A 1214 7.50 -34.59 -13.03
N ASP A 1215 8.09 -34.91 -11.86
CA ASP A 1215 8.00 -34.09 -10.65
C ASP A 1215 8.99 -32.89 -10.60
N LYS A 1216 9.86 -32.75 -11.60
CA LYS A 1216 10.84 -31.65 -11.71
C LYS A 1216 10.53 -30.67 -12.85
N ILE A 1217 9.47 -30.94 -13.60
CA ILE A 1217 8.85 -30.06 -14.60
C ILE A 1217 7.81 -29.24 -13.86
#